data_AF-A0A257LMJ5-F1
#
_entry.id   AF-A0A257LMJ5-F1
#
_cell.length_a   1.000
_cell.length_b   1.000
_cell.length_c   1.000
_cell.angle_alpha   90.00
_cell.angle_beta   90.00
_cell.angle_gamma   90.00
#
_symmetry.space_group_name_H-M   'P 1'
#
loop_
_entity.id
_entity.type
_entity.pdbx_description
1 polymer ?
#
loop_
_entity_poly.entity_id
_entity_poly.type
_entity_poly.pdbx_seq_one_letter_code
_entity_poly.pdbx_strand_id
1 'polypeptide(L)'
;MNFAGADGAGLAALSQRLTGAETALAPRLQLQAGVEIRSTGSLTLRDDWNLLSFNDLGQVVARAGGQPIRLTLRAADHLNLSASLSDGFRNAVTVVGTPDANASALLRAQASAVRTNSFIQLGQGASLRLVGGADLGAADVMATQFNGTGDVLIGRTTGTSTTVLVRTTTGSIDIAAARDVRLLNRQASVYTTGTPVDTTGLAGYQRPAASLLISAGSDRQGPFLAGGGAVSLTAGRDLVGSQTNASQYATDWWWRQAGNSASSSSTWWSRYDLFLQGVATFGGGDIRAMAGRDAVSLALSAPTSGALLGETSPGGERTVLSFGGGSVTLTAGRDVVDGFVLAGGARADIEAGRALVATGGPNGLQLLHQNTAVSVQARNGLTLGQLASAGLVAPLSRQGAQSTNGLLIGGMSPDATAAVRSSSGDVNFTGQQPDSVVGPYAQRGAAEHVVPSTLAMAAPHGSITVQGDLFQVPVAGASLSLLAGQDLRVSAVSVTGSQPAMGQPFATDNTAMAERLDPFPRNNTRLESGARDPVRLVAAQGSLSFDAVQVASPVRMVAGQDIAGRVLTVQHQAADELSVVQAGRDVHLTASTADAGYSFKVHGPGDLLVVAGRDIGLGTSGGIGSVGNLENAALPTGGAQLTLLAGGRPDAAVLATALGRYLPTANPPTAAPTSADGPTAADTQAYLARLLAFVQSRGGPLVVGAAQARQAFANLPLEARWLFMQSVLFDELRASGRLAAASAGAEREAAYGRGFAALPALYPGTQPAGDIRMTSRPI
;
A
#
# COMPACT_ATOMS: atom_id res chain seq x y z
N MET A 1 -39.45 23.72 2.60
CA MET A 1 -38.91 25.10 2.47
C MET A 1 -38.36 25.24 1.06
N ASN A 2 -38.91 26.14 0.23
CA ASN A 2 -38.25 26.47 -1.04
C ASN A 2 -37.04 27.35 -0.71
N PHE A 3 -35.82 26.84 -0.88
CA PHE A 3 -34.58 27.63 -0.81
C PHE A 3 -34.42 28.54 -2.04
N ALA A 4 -35.51 29.13 -2.50
CA ALA A 4 -35.52 30.17 -3.51
C ALA A 4 -35.14 31.49 -2.84
N GLY A 5 -33.85 31.62 -2.50
CA GLY A 5 -33.25 32.93 -2.29
C GLY A 5 -33.20 33.64 -3.64
N ALA A 6 -34.04 34.66 -3.78
CA ALA A 6 -34.25 35.51 -4.96
C ALA A 6 -34.89 34.81 -6.17
N ASP A 7 -35.93 35.44 -6.69
CA ASP A 7 -36.28 35.32 -8.11
C ASP A 7 -35.02 35.55 -8.97
N GLY A 8 -34.92 34.89 -10.12
CA GLY A 8 -33.78 35.11 -11.03
C GLY A 8 -33.60 36.56 -11.48
N ALA A 9 -34.62 37.40 -11.25
CA ALA A 9 -34.60 38.83 -11.51
C ALA A 9 -33.55 39.57 -10.66
N GLY A 10 -33.43 39.27 -9.37
CA GLY A 10 -32.41 39.89 -8.50
C GLY A 10 -30.98 39.55 -8.93
N LEU A 11 -30.74 38.29 -9.32
CA LEU A 11 -29.45 37.80 -9.83
C LEU A 11 -29.08 38.45 -11.17
N ALA A 12 -30.04 38.59 -12.09
CA ALA A 12 -29.84 39.27 -13.37
C ALA A 12 -29.52 40.77 -13.18
N ALA A 13 -30.24 41.46 -12.29
CA ALA A 13 -29.97 42.85 -11.95
C ALA A 13 -28.59 43.02 -11.29
N LEU A 14 -28.20 42.13 -10.38
CA LEU A 14 -26.86 42.09 -9.78
C LEU A 14 -25.77 41.90 -10.84
N SER A 15 -25.97 40.95 -11.76
CA SER A 15 -25.05 40.69 -12.87
C SER A 15 -24.86 41.94 -13.74
N GLN A 16 -25.97 42.57 -14.17
CA GLN A 16 -25.93 43.78 -14.98
C GLN A 16 -25.20 44.94 -14.29
N ARG A 17 -25.40 45.12 -12.97
CA ARG A 17 -24.68 46.15 -12.22
C ARG A 17 -23.18 45.86 -12.13
N LEU A 18 -22.80 44.61 -11.86
CA LEU A 18 -21.40 44.21 -11.71
C LEU A 18 -20.64 44.23 -13.05
N THR A 19 -21.32 43.97 -14.16
CA THR A 19 -20.72 44.03 -15.49
C THR A 19 -20.79 45.44 -16.10
N GLY A 20 -21.42 46.41 -15.43
CA GLY A 20 -21.67 47.73 -16.02
C GLY A 20 -22.53 47.66 -17.29
N ALA A 21 -23.37 46.63 -17.41
CA ALA A 21 -24.11 46.26 -18.62
C ALA A 21 -23.23 45.91 -19.85
N GLU A 22 -21.92 45.71 -19.68
CA GLU A 22 -21.04 45.25 -20.74
C GLU A 22 -21.34 43.78 -21.09
N THR A 23 -21.88 43.56 -22.28
CA THR A 23 -22.28 42.23 -22.77
C THR A 23 -21.10 41.28 -22.93
N ALA A 24 -19.88 41.81 -23.13
CA ALA A 24 -18.65 41.02 -23.21
C ALA A 24 -18.19 40.46 -21.85
N LEU A 25 -18.58 41.09 -20.73
CA LEU A 25 -18.22 40.67 -19.37
C LEU A 25 -19.23 39.72 -18.75
N ALA A 26 -20.50 39.77 -19.18
CA ALA A 26 -21.57 38.93 -18.65
C ALA A 26 -21.28 37.41 -18.69
N PRO A 27 -20.66 36.83 -19.74
CA PRO A 27 -20.30 35.41 -19.76
C PRO A 27 -19.12 35.05 -18.84
N ARG A 28 -18.33 36.03 -18.41
CA ARG A 28 -17.14 35.86 -17.56
C ARG A 28 -17.45 35.97 -16.06
N LEU A 29 -18.61 36.54 -15.71
CA LEU A 29 -19.07 36.68 -14.34
C LEU A 29 -19.99 35.51 -13.97
N GLN A 30 -19.66 34.80 -12.89
CA GLN A 30 -20.54 33.80 -12.29
C GLN A 30 -21.03 34.31 -10.94
N LEU A 31 -22.35 34.35 -10.77
CA LEU A 31 -23.00 34.70 -9.50
C LEU A 31 -23.65 33.47 -8.90
N GLN A 32 -23.28 33.15 -7.66
CA GLN A 32 -23.80 32.02 -6.90
C GLN A 32 -24.63 32.55 -5.73
N ALA A 33 -25.84 32.00 -5.56
CA ALA A 33 -26.66 32.30 -4.39
C ALA A 33 -26.06 31.65 -3.13
N GLY A 34 -25.90 32.45 -2.07
CA GLY A 34 -25.46 32.00 -0.76
C GLY A 34 -26.58 32.16 0.27
N VAL A 35 -26.85 31.11 1.06
CA VAL A 35 -27.77 31.14 2.20
C VAL A 35 -26.98 30.82 3.45
N GLU A 36 -27.05 31.71 4.43
CA GLU A 36 -26.43 31.51 5.75
C GLU A 36 -27.51 31.51 6.84
N ILE A 37 -27.62 30.42 7.58
CA ILE A 37 -28.52 30.27 8.72
C ILE A 37 -27.65 30.28 9.98
N ARG A 38 -27.88 31.27 10.84
CA ARG A 38 -27.16 31.45 12.11
C ARG A 38 -28.09 31.17 13.29
N SER A 39 -27.59 30.47 14.31
CA SER A 39 -28.26 30.28 15.60
C SER A 39 -27.29 30.64 16.73
N THR A 40 -27.73 31.46 17.69
CA THR A 40 -26.96 31.77 18.91
C THR A 40 -26.97 30.62 19.93
N GLY A 41 -27.77 29.57 19.68
CA GLY A 41 -27.74 28.31 20.43
C GLY A 41 -27.55 27.13 19.47
N SER A 42 -28.09 25.97 19.86
CA SER A 42 -28.08 24.78 19.00
C SER A 42 -28.95 24.98 17.76
N LEU A 43 -28.58 24.35 16.64
CA LEU A 43 -29.35 24.30 15.40
C LEU A 43 -29.63 22.83 15.06
N THR A 44 -30.90 22.48 14.86
CA THR A 44 -31.29 21.09 14.55
C THR A 44 -32.01 21.01 13.21
N LEU A 45 -31.49 20.18 12.30
CA LEU A 45 -32.20 19.77 11.10
C LEU A 45 -33.12 18.58 11.44
N ARG A 46 -34.42 18.86 11.50
CA ARG A 46 -35.46 17.88 11.89
C ARG A 46 -36.09 17.12 10.72
N ASP A 47 -36.15 17.76 9.55
CA ASP A 47 -36.75 17.21 8.33
C ASP A 47 -35.70 17.10 7.22
N ASP A 48 -35.88 16.14 6.31
CA ASP A 48 -34.98 15.98 5.18
C ASP A 48 -35.06 17.21 4.24
N TRP A 49 -33.90 17.74 3.87
CA TRP A 49 -33.78 18.83 2.91
C TRP A 49 -33.20 18.33 1.59
N ASN A 50 -33.96 18.50 0.51
CA ASN A 50 -33.45 18.43 -0.85
C ASN A 50 -33.37 19.86 -1.41
N LEU A 51 -32.17 20.30 -1.78
CA LEU A 51 -31.93 21.68 -2.23
C LEU A 51 -32.29 21.89 -3.71
N LEU A 52 -32.71 20.84 -4.43
CA LEU A 52 -33.33 20.97 -5.74
C LEU A 52 -34.80 21.41 -5.63
N SER A 53 -35.24 22.18 -6.62
CA SER A 53 -36.65 22.55 -6.81
C SER A 53 -37.31 21.65 -7.85
N PHE A 54 -38.62 21.40 -7.70
CA PHE A 54 -39.36 20.47 -8.56
C PHE A 54 -40.66 21.10 -9.08
N ASN A 55 -40.97 20.90 -10.36
CA ASN A 55 -42.24 21.32 -10.97
C ASN A 55 -43.36 20.33 -10.67
N ASP A 56 -44.59 20.60 -11.12
CA ASP A 56 -45.76 19.74 -10.86
C ASP A 56 -45.64 18.31 -11.39
N LEU A 57 -44.77 18.08 -12.37
CA LEU A 57 -44.45 16.77 -12.93
C LEU A 57 -43.29 16.08 -12.19
N GLY A 58 -42.83 16.67 -11.09
CA GLY A 58 -41.69 16.19 -10.31
C GLY A 58 -40.36 16.28 -11.06
N GLN A 59 -40.23 17.10 -12.10
CA GLN A 59 -38.97 17.35 -12.81
C GLN A 59 -38.18 18.46 -12.12
N VAL A 60 -36.85 18.41 -12.22
CA VAL A 60 -35.97 19.44 -11.64
C VAL A 60 -36.21 20.78 -12.33
N VAL A 61 -36.44 21.82 -11.55
CA VAL A 61 -36.52 23.20 -12.03
C VAL A 61 -35.12 23.80 -12.06
N ALA A 62 -34.77 24.45 -13.16
CA ALA A 62 -33.49 25.14 -13.29
C ALA A 62 -33.32 26.17 -12.17
N ARG A 63 -32.11 26.25 -11.62
CA ARG A 63 -31.78 27.25 -10.59
C ARG A 63 -31.74 28.65 -11.22
N ALA A 64 -32.21 29.63 -10.46
CA ALA A 64 -32.05 31.04 -10.83
C ALA A 64 -30.56 31.35 -11.07
N GLY A 65 -30.23 31.89 -12.25
CA GLY A 65 -28.84 32.20 -12.63
C GLY A 65 -27.97 30.98 -13.02
N GLY A 66 -28.52 29.77 -13.03
CA GLY A 66 -27.85 28.54 -13.50
C GLY A 66 -26.73 28.00 -12.60
N GLN A 67 -26.41 28.67 -11.49
CA GLN A 67 -25.35 28.27 -10.57
C GLN A 67 -25.89 27.50 -9.36
N PRO A 68 -25.11 26.55 -8.79
CA PRO A 68 -25.50 25.85 -7.57
C PRO A 68 -25.54 26.81 -6.39
N ILE A 69 -26.24 26.45 -5.31
CA ILE A 69 -26.29 27.28 -4.09
C ILE A 69 -25.13 26.95 -3.15
N ARG A 70 -24.76 27.89 -2.29
CA ARG A 70 -23.90 27.64 -1.13
C ARG A 70 -24.72 27.75 0.15
N LEU A 71 -24.92 26.64 0.85
CA LEU A 71 -25.64 26.60 2.12
C LEU A 71 -24.65 26.59 3.28
N THR A 72 -24.79 27.53 4.20
CA THR A 72 -23.99 27.63 5.42
C THR A 72 -24.91 27.55 6.64
N LEU A 73 -24.69 26.55 7.50
CA LEU A 73 -25.38 26.35 8.77
C LEU A 73 -24.40 26.60 9.91
N ARG A 74 -24.67 27.59 10.76
CA ARG A 74 -23.78 27.99 11.87
C ARG A 74 -24.56 28.01 13.18
N ALA A 75 -24.23 27.11 14.08
CA ALA A 75 -24.73 27.09 15.45
C ALA A 75 -23.62 27.53 16.40
N ALA A 76 -23.88 28.52 17.26
CA ALA A 76 -22.92 28.90 18.31
C ALA A 76 -22.74 27.79 19.37
N ASP A 77 -23.67 26.84 19.42
CA ASP A 77 -23.61 25.61 20.22
C ASP A 77 -23.63 24.38 19.28
N HIS A 78 -24.43 23.33 19.51
CA HIS A 78 -24.42 22.12 18.67
C HIS A 78 -25.14 22.31 17.32
N LEU A 79 -24.58 21.75 16.25
CA LEU A 79 -25.28 21.52 14.98
C LEU A 79 -25.71 20.06 14.91
N ASN A 80 -27.02 19.81 15.04
CA ASN A 80 -27.61 18.48 15.07
C ASN A 80 -28.29 18.15 13.73
N LEU A 81 -27.68 17.29 12.93
CA LEU A 81 -28.24 16.76 11.70
C LEU A 81 -28.91 15.41 11.98
N SER A 82 -30.15 15.49 12.47
CA SER A 82 -31.01 14.32 12.72
C SER A 82 -31.84 13.90 11.50
N ALA A 83 -31.77 14.69 10.42
CA ALA A 83 -32.38 14.41 9.13
C ALA A 83 -31.39 14.74 8.00
N SER A 84 -31.70 14.28 6.80
CA SER A 84 -30.78 14.31 5.66
C SER A 84 -30.70 15.69 5.03
N LEU A 85 -29.52 16.05 4.55
CA LEU A 85 -29.24 17.23 3.74
C LEU A 85 -28.67 16.78 2.39
N SER A 86 -29.39 17.00 1.31
CA SER A 86 -29.08 16.45 -0.02
C SER A 86 -29.22 17.50 -1.11
N ASP A 87 -28.35 17.45 -2.11
CA ASP A 87 -28.49 18.24 -3.33
C ASP A 87 -27.97 17.52 -4.56
N GLY A 88 -28.57 17.81 -5.73
CA GLY A 88 -28.21 17.16 -7.00
C GLY A 88 -28.82 15.76 -7.19
N PHE A 89 -29.76 15.37 -6.33
CA PHE A 89 -30.43 14.06 -6.38
C PHE A 89 -31.94 14.18 -6.50
N ARG A 90 -32.52 13.31 -7.32
CA ARG A 90 -33.98 13.20 -7.54
C ARG A 90 -34.40 11.74 -7.48
N ASN A 91 -35.55 11.46 -6.87
CA ASN A 91 -36.14 10.13 -6.97
C ASN A 91 -36.88 9.94 -8.30
N ALA A 92 -36.89 8.70 -8.77
CA ALA A 92 -37.73 8.31 -9.89
C ALA A 92 -39.22 8.52 -9.54
N VAL A 93 -39.95 9.06 -10.51
CA VAL A 93 -41.40 9.29 -10.43
C VAL A 93 -42.02 8.87 -11.76
N THR A 94 -43.17 8.21 -11.69
CA THR A 94 -43.93 7.79 -12.87
C THR A 94 -45.12 8.72 -13.03
N VAL A 95 -45.21 9.40 -14.17
CA VAL A 95 -46.35 10.25 -14.51
C VAL A 95 -47.25 9.47 -15.45
N VAL A 96 -48.53 9.32 -15.09
CA VAL A 96 -49.54 8.66 -15.93
C VAL A 96 -50.64 9.68 -16.23
N GLY A 97 -50.77 10.08 -17.49
CA GLY A 97 -51.71 11.13 -17.91
C GLY A 97 -51.37 12.52 -17.35
N THR A 98 -52.32 13.45 -17.46
CA THR A 98 -52.21 14.78 -16.87
C THR A 98 -52.57 14.71 -15.39
N PRO A 99 -51.64 14.97 -14.46
CA PRO A 99 -51.93 14.86 -13.04
C PRO A 99 -52.84 16.01 -12.59
N ASP A 100 -53.83 15.69 -11.74
CA ASP A 100 -54.57 16.71 -10.99
C ASP A 100 -53.67 17.37 -9.91
N ALA A 101 -54.20 18.33 -9.16
CA ALA A 101 -53.42 19.05 -8.16
C ALA A 101 -52.87 18.15 -7.04
N ASN A 102 -53.63 17.13 -6.62
CA ASN A 102 -53.21 16.20 -5.57
C ASN A 102 -52.13 15.25 -6.08
N ALA A 103 -52.32 14.69 -7.27
CA ALA A 103 -51.33 13.87 -7.96
C ALA A 103 -50.04 14.66 -8.21
N SER A 104 -50.13 15.92 -8.62
CA SER A 104 -48.97 16.81 -8.81
C SER A 104 -48.22 17.06 -7.50
N ALA A 105 -48.92 17.25 -6.39
CA ALA A 105 -48.31 17.40 -5.07
C ALA A 105 -47.59 16.11 -4.62
N LEU A 106 -48.20 14.95 -4.87
CA LEU A 106 -47.59 13.65 -4.59
C LEU A 106 -46.34 13.39 -5.45
N LEU A 107 -46.40 13.69 -6.75
CA LEU A 107 -45.26 13.57 -7.66
C LEU A 107 -44.08 14.43 -7.20
N ARG A 108 -44.34 15.69 -6.80
CA ARG A 108 -43.33 16.59 -6.22
C ARG A 108 -42.74 16.04 -4.94
N ALA A 109 -43.58 15.57 -4.01
CA ALA A 109 -43.14 15.02 -2.74
C ALA A 109 -42.29 13.75 -2.94
N GLN A 110 -42.68 12.87 -3.88
CA GLN A 110 -41.92 11.68 -4.24
C GLN A 110 -40.56 12.03 -4.85
N ALA A 111 -40.54 12.95 -5.84
CA ALA A 111 -39.33 13.39 -6.51
C ALA A 111 -38.30 14.02 -5.56
N SER A 112 -38.78 14.82 -4.61
CA SER A 112 -37.97 15.59 -3.66
C SER A 112 -37.53 14.81 -2.43
N ALA A 113 -38.17 13.70 -2.08
CA ALA A 113 -37.79 12.90 -0.92
C ALA A 113 -36.31 12.45 -0.97
N VAL A 114 -35.64 12.40 0.18
CA VAL A 114 -34.23 12.00 0.24
C VAL A 114 -34.15 10.50 0.50
N ARG A 115 -33.59 9.75 -0.45
CA ARG A 115 -33.41 8.29 -0.35
C ARG A 115 -32.01 7.89 -0.76
N THR A 116 -31.53 6.76 -0.27
CA THR A 116 -30.19 6.26 -0.64
C THR A 116 -30.09 6.00 -2.15
N ASN A 117 -31.16 5.51 -2.77
CA ASN A 117 -31.24 5.20 -4.20
C ASN A 117 -31.72 6.35 -5.11
N SER A 118 -31.75 7.60 -4.62
CA SER A 118 -32.04 8.76 -5.48
C SER A 118 -31.01 8.90 -6.60
N PHE A 119 -31.45 9.30 -7.81
CA PHE A 119 -30.60 9.43 -8.99
C PHE A 119 -29.85 10.76 -9.05
N ILE A 120 -28.63 10.72 -9.56
CA ILE A 120 -27.81 11.90 -9.82
C ILE A 120 -28.43 12.69 -10.98
N GLN A 121 -28.62 13.99 -10.77
CA GLN A 121 -29.06 14.91 -11.81
C GLN A 121 -27.84 15.56 -12.47
N LEU A 122 -27.90 15.71 -13.79
CA LEU A 122 -26.87 16.45 -14.53
C LEU A 122 -26.89 17.92 -14.11
N GLY A 123 -25.71 18.47 -13.85
CA GLY A 123 -25.54 19.84 -13.37
C GLY A 123 -24.70 19.91 -12.10
N GLN A 124 -24.34 21.14 -11.72
CA GLN A 124 -23.52 21.36 -10.54
C GLN A 124 -24.33 21.22 -9.24
N GLY A 125 -23.72 20.59 -8.23
CA GLY A 125 -24.24 20.45 -6.88
C GLY A 125 -23.85 21.61 -5.95
N ALA A 126 -24.64 21.78 -4.90
CA ALA A 126 -24.48 22.80 -3.86
C ALA A 126 -23.27 22.50 -3.00
N SER A 127 -22.61 23.56 -2.54
CA SER A 127 -21.58 23.45 -1.51
C SER A 127 -22.20 23.64 -0.12
N LEU A 128 -21.84 22.77 0.82
CA LEU A 128 -22.40 22.71 2.16
C LEU A 128 -21.32 23.10 3.18
N ARG A 129 -21.64 24.04 4.07
CA ARG A 129 -20.77 24.48 5.17
C ARG A 129 -21.51 24.30 6.49
N LEU A 130 -20.98 23.46 7.36
CA LEU A 130 -21.67 22.97 8.55
C LEU A 130 -20.80 23.24 9.77
N VAL A 131 -21.25 24.14 10.65
CA VAL A 131 -20.45 24.62 11.78
C VAL A 131 -21.20 24.46 13.11
N GLY A 132 -20.61 23.68 14.01
CA GLY A 132 -20.99 23.61 15.43
C GLY A 132 -19.98 24.39 16.28
N GLY A 133 -20.46 25.15 17.26
CA GLY A 133 -19.62 26.04 18.06
C GLY A 133 -19.09 27.23 17.26
N ALA A 134 -19.89 27.75 16.33
CA ALA A 134 -19.51 28.83 15.42
C ALA A 134 -19.19 30.14 16.16
N ASP A 135 -18.10 30.80 15.76
CA ASP A 135 -17.87 32.20 16.11
C ASP A 135 -18.69 33.09 15.17
N LEU A 136 -19.91 33.45 15.58
CA LEU A 136 -20.84 34.23 14.77
C LEU A 136 -20.35 35.67 14.46
N GLY A 137 -19.34 36.16 15.18
CA GLY A 137 -18.70 37.45 14.94
C GLY A 137 -17.54 37.38 13.93
N ALA A 138 -17.00 36.19 13.67
CA ALA A 138 -15.89 36.00 12.75
C ALA A 138 -16.28 36.23 11.28
N ALA A 139 -15.35 36.85 10.53
CA ALA A 139 -15.47 37.05 9.09
C ALA A 139 -15.35 35.72 8.31
N ASP A 140 -14.54 34.78 8.81
CA ASP A 140 -14.52 33.42 8.28
C ASP A 140 -15.76 32.67 8.78
N VAL A 141 -16.60 32.22 7.84
CA VAL A 141 -17.82 31.49 8.15
C VAL A 141 -17.57 30.12 8.76
N MET A 142 -16.38 29.54 8.55
CA MET A 142 -15.97 28.25 9.14
C MET A 142 -15.32 28.39 10.52
N ALA A 143 -15.11 29.63 11.00
CA ALA A 143 -14.50 29.85 12.30
C ALA A 143 -15.37 29.34 13.44
N THR A 144 -14.70 28.69 14.40
CA THR A 144 -15.29 28.15 15.63
C THR A 144 -14.76 28.91 16.84
N GLN A 145 -15.54 28.91 17.92
CA GLN A 145 -15.17 29.51 19.18
C GLN A 145 -13.99 28.76 19.80
N PHE A 146 -12.97 29.50 20.23
CA PHE A 146 -11.86 28.92 20.97
C PHE A 146 -12.36 28.28 22.28
N ASN A 147 -11.99 27.02 22.52
CA ASN A 147 -12.51 26.19 23.63
C ASN A 147 -14.04 26.06 23.70
N GLY A 148 -14.74 26.31 22.58
CA GLY A 148 -16.19 26.11 22.50
C GLY A 148 -16.58 24.64 22.67
N THR A 149 -17.80 24.40 23.17
CA THR A 149 -18.33 23.05 23.39
C THR A 149 -19.20 22.53 22.25
N GLY A 150 -19.40 23.34 21.21
CA GLY A 150 -20.28 23.02 20.10
C GLY A 150 -19.73 21.88 19.25
N ASP A 151 -20.57 20.87 19.06
CA ASP A 151 -20.29 19.68 18.24
C ASP A 151 -21.08 19.75 16.93
N VAL A 152 -20.63 19.00 15.93
CA VAL A 152 -21.47 18.62 14.78
C VAL A 152 -21.86 17.15 14.93
N LEU A 153 -23.16 16.90 15.12
CA LEU A 153 -23.70 15.56 15.33
C LEU A 153 -24.50 15.14 14.09
N ILE A 154 -24.12 14.03 13.44
CA ILE A 154 -24.78 13.52 12.25
C ILE A 154 -25.34 12.13 12.55
N GLY A 155 -26.63 11.95 12.37
CA GLY A 155 -27.33 10.69 12.66
C GLY A 155 -28.40 10.84 13.74
N ARG A 156 -29.00 9.70 14.11
CA ARG A 156 -30.07 9.63 15.12
C ARG A 156 -29.61 8.78 16.30
N THR A 157 -29.89 9.21 17.52
CA THR A 157 -29.46 8.53 18.76
C THR A 157 -30.34 7.34 19.14
N THR A 158 -31.58 7.25 18.65
CA THR A 158 -32.55 6.19 19.01
C THR A 158 -33.34 5.67 17.82
N GLY A 159 -33.53 4.34 17.75
CA GLY A 159 -34.81 3.71 17.38
C GLY A 159 -35.28 3.71 15.92
N THR A 160 -34.51 4.19 14.95
CA THR A 160 -34.92 4.09 13.52
C THR A 160 -33.77 3.66 12.65
N SER A 161 -33.99 2.64 11.81
CA SER A 161 -33.08 2.19 10.75
C SER A 161 -32.96 3.20 9.59
N THR A 162 -33.26 4.47 9.82
CA THR A 162 -33.38 5.48 8.77
C THR A 162 -32.05 6.20 8.61
N THR A 163 -31.46 6.06 7.43
CA THR A 163 -30.22 6.73 7.03
C THR A 163 -30.34 8.25 7.12
N VAL A 164 -29.29 8.90 7.61
CA VAL A 164 -29.08 10.34 7.56
C VAL A 164 -27.96 10.59 6.56
N LEU A 165 -28.31 11.26 5.46
CA LEU A 165 -27.40 11.54 4.37
C LEU A 165 -27.02 13.02 4.39
N VAL A 166 -25.73 13.34 4.42
CA VAL A 166 -25.22 14.68 4.13
C VAL A 166 -24.44 14.58 2.82
N ARG A 167 -25.07 15.00 1.71
CA ARG A 167 -24.52 14.72 0.38
C ARG A 167 -24.77 15.80 -0.65
N THR A 168 -23.89 15.84 -1.64
CA THR A 168 -24.02 16.68 -2.85
C THR A 168 -23.38 15.95 -4.03
N THR A 169 -23.60 16.43 -5.25
CA THR A 169 -22.95 15.87 -6.44
C THR A 169 -21.55 16.46 -6.60
N THR A 170 -21.42 17.61 -7.25
CA THR A 170 -20.12 18.24 -7.57
C THR A 170 -19.68 19.29 -6.54
N GLY A 171 -20.54 19.70 -5.61
CA GLY A 171 -20.20 20.69 -4.58
C GLY A 171 -19.33 20.12 -3.47
N SER A 172 -18.69 20.98 -2.68
CA SER A 172 -17.90 20.55 -1.51
C SER A 172 -18.76 20.41 -0.25
N ILE A 173 -18.26 19.65 0.73
CA ILE A 173 -18.84 19.56 2.07
C ILE A 173 -17.75 19.92 3.08
N ASP A 174 -17.90 21.05 3.76
CA ASP A 174 -16.98 21.53 4.78
C ASP A 174 -17.67 21.46 6.14
N ILE A 175 -17.06 20.75 7.10
CA ILE A 175 -17.59 20.55 8.46
C ILE A 175 -16.55 21.03 9.47
N ALA A 176 -16.96 21.93 10.37
CA ALA A 176 -16.14 22.40 11.48
C ALA A 176 -16.90 22.30 12.81
N ALA A 177 -16.24 21.80 13.84
CA ALA A 177 -16.77 21.77 15.21
C ALA A 177 -15.74 22.38 16.19
N ALA A 178 -16.21 23.24 17.09
CA ALA A 178 -15.38 23.75 18.19
C ALA A 178 -14.84 22.61 19.07
N ARG A 179 -15.63 21.53 19.22
CA ARG A 179 -15.25 20.35 19.99
C ARG A 179 -15.21 19.09 19.11
N ASP A 180 -16.31 18.37 18.91
CA ASP A 180 -16.29 17.09 18.19
C ASP A 180 -17.14 17.09 16.90
N VAL A 181 -16.71 16.33 15.89
CA VAL A 181 -17.59 15.90 14.79
C VAL A 181 -17.88 14.41 15.00
N ARG A 182 -19.16 14.05 15.05
CA ARG A 182 -19.59 12.68 15.42
C ARG A 182 -20.60 12.13 14.42
N LEU A 183 -20.25 11.01 13.79
CA LEU A 183 -21.20 10.14 13.10
C LEU A 183 -21.84 9.22 14.15
N LEU A 184 -23.05 9.54 14.58
CA LEU A 184 -23.69 8.95 15.76
C LEU A 184 -24.01 7.46 15.59
N ASN A 185 -24.12 6.99 14.36
CA ASN A 185 -24.42 5.61 14.06
C ASN A 185 -23.97 5.24 12.64
N ARG A 186 -24.22 3.99 12.29
CA ARG A 186 -23.81 3.34 11.04
C ARG A 186 -24.63 3.69 9.81
N GLN A 187 -25.58 4.58 9.96
CA GLN A 187 -26.47 5.06 8.91
C GLN A 187 -26.30 6.56 8.73
N ALA A 188 -25.26 7.15 9.33
CA ALA A 188 -24.81 8.51 9.07
C ALA A 188 -23.71 8.46 8.00
N SER A 189 -24.01 9.01 6.83
CA SER A 189 -23.09 9.07 5.69
C SER A 189 -22.88 10.51 5.24
N VAL A 190 -21.63 10.87 4.98
CA VAL A 190 -21.26 12.16 4.35
C VAL A 190 -20.59 11.86 3.02
N TYR A 191 -21.11 12.31 1.89
CA TYR A 191 -20.41 12.04 0.63
C TYR A 191 -20.68 12.99 -0.52
N THR A 192 -19.74 12.98 -1.48
CA THR A 192 -19.93 13.59 -2.81
C THR A 192 -19.90 12.53 -3.90
N THR A 193 -20.70 12.70 -4.96
CA THR A 193 -20.72 11.74 -6.08
C THR A 193 -20.05 12.25 -7.34
N GLY A 194 -20.08 13.56 -7.60
CA GLY A 194 -19.86 14.10 -8.95
C GLY A 194 -21.03 13.80 -9.89
N THR A 195 -20.76 13.84 -11.19
CA THR A 195 -21.72 13.55 -12.26
C THR A 195 -21.39 12.24 -12.96
N PRO A 196 -22.39 11.58 -13.59
CA PRO A 196 -22.16 10.36 -14.36
C PRO A 196 -21.32 10.66 -15.60
N VAL A 197 -20.38 9.77 -15.91
CA VAL A 197 -19.57 9.86 -17.13
C VAL A 197 -20.33 9.19 -18.28
N ASP A 198 -20.37 9.85 -19.43
CA ASP A 198 -20.91 9.26 -20.66
C ASP A 198 -19.92 8.23 -21.23
N THR A 199 -20.39 7.00 -21.40
CA THR A 199 -19.61 5.87 -21.94
C THR A 199 -20.10 5.42 -23.30
N THR A 200 -20.99 6.19 -23.92
CA THR A 200 -21.62 5.84 -25.21
C THR A 200 -20.54 5.77 -26.30
N GLY A 201 -20.51 4.66 -27.04
CA GLY A 201 -19.58 4.47 -28.17
C GLY A 201 -18.15 4.06 -27.80
N LEU A 202 -17.85 3.81 -26.51
CA LEU A 202 -16.52 3.32 -26.10
C LEU A 202 -16.30 1.87 -26.59
N ALA A 203 -15.39 1.69 -27.54
CA ALA A 203 -15.02 0.38 -28.09
C ALA A 203 -14.43 -0.53 -26.99
N GLY A 204 -14.83 -1.82 -26.98
CA GLY A 204 -14.36 -2.79 -25.99
C GLY A 204 -14.99 -2.65 -24.60
N TYR A 205 -15.75 -1.60 -24.32
CA TYR A 205 -16.44 -1.45 -23.04
C TYR A 205 -17.75 -2.25 -23.03
N GLN A 206 -17.95 -3.05 -21.97
CA GLN A 206 -19.23 -3.68 -21.68
C GLN A 206 -19.86 -3.06 -20.44
N ARG A 207 -21.03 -2.44 -20.62
CA ARG A 207 -21.79 -1.84 -19.53
C ARG A 207 -22.22 -2.94 -18.53
N PRO A 208 -22.12 -2.70 -17.21
CA PRO A 208 -22.61 -3.64 -16.21
C PRO A 208 -24.09 -4.00 -16.42
N ALA A 209 -24.46 -5.20 -15.98
CA ALA A 209 -25.82 -5.70 -16.08
C ALA A 209 -26.81 -4.71 -15.42
N ALA A 210 -27.95 -4.48 -16.07
CA ALA A 210 -28.92 -3.48 -15.60
C ALA A 210 -29.47 -3.75 -14.18
N SER A 211 -29.41 -5.00 -13.71
CA SER A 211 -29.79 -5.39 -12.34
C SER A 211 -28.76 -5.01 -11.27
N LEU A 212 -27.54 -4.65 -11.67
CA LEU A 212 -26.46 -4.21 -10.77
C LEU A 212 -26.35 -2.69 -10.64
N LEU A 213 -27.11 -1.95 -11.44
CA LEU A 213 -27.07 -0.50 -11.47
C LEU A 213 -28.28 0.08 -10.73
N ILE A 214 -28.13 1.32 -10.28
CA ILE A 214 -29.23 2.05 -9.64
C ILE A 214 -30.30 2.28 -10.71
N SER A 215 -31.56 2.01 -10.36
CA SER A 215 -32.70 2.02 -11.28
C SER A 215 -33.66 3.18 -11.00
N ALA A 216 -34.07 3.89 -12.06
CA ALA A 216 -35.11 4.91 -12.03
C ALA A 216 -36.14 4.61 -13.13
N GLY A 217 -37.15 3.79 -12.82
CA GLY A 217 -38.05 3.25 -13.84
C GLY A 217 -37.29 2.39 -14.87
N SER A 218 -37.39 2.72 -16.15
CA SER A 218 -36.61 2.10 -17.23
C SER A 218 -35.14 2.56 -17.27
N ASP A 219 -34.82 3.71 -16.66
CA ASP A 219 -33.48 4.29 -16.73
C ASP A 219 -32.53 3.64 -15.73
N ARG A 220 -31.23 3.65 -16.06
CA ARG A 220 -30.16 3.07 -15.24
C ARG A 220 -29.03 4.07 -15.09
N GLN A 221 -28.64 4.36 -13.86
CA GLN A 221 -27.52 5.23 -13.56
C GLN A 221 -26.24 4.62 -14.12
N GLY A 222 -25.45 5.40 -14.86
CA GLY A 222 -24.12 4.98 -15.30
C GLY A 222 -23.22 4.63 -14.10
N PRO A 223 -22.32 3.64 -14.22
CA PRO A 223 -21.48 3.19 -13.11
C PRO A 223 -20.37 4.19 -12.75
N PHE A 224 -19.88 4.94 -13.73
CA PHE A 224 -18.74 5.83 -13.54
C PHE A 224 -19.17 7.22 -13.14
N LEU A 225 -18.46 7.78 -12.16
CA LEU A 225 -18.70 9.10 -11.62
C LEU A 225 -17.41 9.91 -11.65
N ALA A 226 -17.52 11.21 -11.96
CA ALA A 226 -16.38 12.13 -12.02
C ALA A 226 -16.79 13.55 -11.59
N GLY A 227 -15.81 14.37 -11.19
CA GLY A 227 -16.04 15.76 -10.78
C GLY A 227 -16.74 15.89 -9.43
N GLY A 228 -16.53 14.95 -8.50
CA GLY A 228 -17.03 15.06 -7.14
C GLY A 228 -16.29 16.14 -6.35
N GLY A 229 -17.00 16.90 -5.52
CA GLY A 229 -16.36 17.92 -4.68
C GLY A 229 -15.63 17.33 -3.49
N ALA A 230 -14.69 18.08 -2.92
CA ALA A 230 -13.93 17.68 -1.74
C ALA A 230 -14.79 17.64 -0.46
N VAL A 231 -14.35 16.86 0.51
CA VAL A 231 -14.95 16.82 1.86
C VAL A 231 -13.89 17.15 2.91
N SER A 232 -14.17 18.15 3.76
CA SER A 232 -13.31 18.53 4.88
C SER A 232 -14.02 18.37 6.22
N LEU A 233 -13.34 17.75 7.18
CA LEU A 233 -13.77 17.60 8.57
C LEU A 233 -12.71 18.21 9.48
N THR A 234 -13.09 19.17 10.31
CA THR A 234 -12.22 19.77 11.33
C THR A 234 -12.91 19.75 12.68
N ALA A 235 -12.28 19.12 13.67
CA ALA A 235 -12.75 19.11 15.06
C ALA A 235 -11.67 19.69 15.97
N GLY A 236 -12.05 20.62 16.85
CA GLY A 236 -11.15 21.15 17.88
C GLY A 236 -10.66 20.09 18.86
N ARG A 237 -11.40 18.98 18.99
CA ARG A 237 -11.06 17.82 19.82
C ARG A 237 -11.10 16.52 19.02
N ASP A 238 -12.24 15.82 18.90
CA ASP A 238 -12.26 14.48 18.31
C ASP A 238 -13.08 14.38 17.02
N LEU A 239 -12.60 13.55 16.09
CA LEU A 239 -13.40 13.02 14.97
C LEU A 239 -13.84 11.61 15.32
N VAL A 240 -15.14 11.37 15.44
CA VAL A 240 -15.67 10.08 15.88
C VAL A 240 -16.59 9.49 14.80
N GLY A 241 -16.18 8.34 14.24
CA GLY A 241 -17.01 7.53 13.36
C GLY A 241 -17.98 6.62 14.13
N SER A 242 -18.70 5.76 13.40
CA SER A 242 -19.66 4.83 13.99
C SER A 242 -18.94 3.70 14.77
N GLN A 243 -19.15 3.63 16.08
CA GLN A 243 -18.55 2.64 16.99
C GLN A 243 -19.37 1.34 17.14
N THR A 244 -19.92 0.87 16.05
CA THR A 244 -20.80 -0.32 16.01
C THR A 244 -20.00 -1.61 15.79
N ASN A 245 -20.51 -2.76 16.24
CA ASN A 245 -19.73 -4.00 16.31
C ASN A 245 -19.21 -4.55 14.94
N ALA A 246 -19.91 -4.36 13.81
CA ALA A 246 -19.57 -5.04 12.52
C ALA A 246 -19.39 -4.15 11.25
N SER A 247 -18.22 -3.57 10.96
CA SER A 247 -18.09 -2.43 10.01
C SER A 247 -18.45 -2.73 8.56
N GLN A 248 -18.99 -1.73 7.84
CA GLN A 248 -19.07 -1.83 6.38
C GLN A 248 -17.65 -1.89 5.82
N TYR A 249 -17.41 -2.84 4.93
CA TYR A 249 -16.16 -2.96 4.21
C TYR A 249 -16.31 -2.38 2.81
N ALA A 250 -15.22 -1.99 2.15
CA ALA A 250 -15.30 -1.32 0.85
C ALA A 250 -16.15 -2.08 -0.16
N THR A 251 -15.97 -3.40 -0.25
CA THR A 251 -16.64 -4.24 -1.25
C THR A 251 -18.15 -4.42 -1.04
N ASP A 252 -18.70 -3.91 0.07
CA ASP A 252 -20.14 -3.89 0.31
C ASP A 252 -20.85 -2.96 -0.69
N TRP A 253 -20.16 -1.89 -1.09
CA TRP A 253 -20.67 -0.85 -1.98
C TRP A 253 -19.73 -0.56 -3.16
N TRP A 254 -18.45 -0.91 -3.09
CA TRP A 254 -17.50 -0.85 -4.20
C TRP A 254 -17.57 -2.15 -5.00
N TRP A 255 -18.42 -2.12 -6.02
CA TRP A 255 -18.82 -3.26 -6.81
C TRP A 255 -17.95 -3.46 -8.03
N ARG A 256 -18.04 -4.67 -8.59
CA ARG A 256 -17.31 -5.04 -9.81
C ARG A 256 -17.98 -6.16 -10.55
N GLN A 257 -17.75 -6.18 -11.86
CA GLN A 257 -18.23 -7.20 -12.78
C GLN A 257 -17.13 -7.54 -13.77
N ALA A 258 -17.04 -8.81 -14.14
CA ALA A 258 -16.23 -9.27 -15.27
C ALA A 258 -17.11 -10.03 -16.25
N GLY A 259 -16.72 -10.04 -17.53
CA GLY A 259 -17.28 -11.00 -18.48
C GLY A 259 -16.72 -12.41 -18.29
N ASN A 260 -17.28 -13.36 -19.03
CA ASN A 260 -17.01 -14.80 -18.85
C ASN A 260 -15.77 -15.30 -19.62
N SER A 261 -15.01 -14.43 -20.29
CA SER A 261 -13.81 -14.78 -21.07
C SER A 261 -12.64 -13.84 -20.77
N ALA A 262 -11.42 -14.30 -21.03
CA ALA A 262 -10.22 -13.47 -20.89
C ALA A 262 -10.20 -12.24 -21.83
N SER A 263 -10.91 -12.27 -22.96
CA SER A 263 -11.02 -11.10 -23.83
C SER A 263 -12.09 -10.09 -23.37
N SER A 264 -12.88 -10.42 -22.35
CA SER A 264 -14.02 -9.61 -21.91
C SER A 264 -13.64 -8.42 -21.06
N SER A 265 -14.45 -7.36 -21.11
CA SER A 265 -14.28 -6.18 -20.26
C SER A 265 -14.51 -6.52 -18.78
N SER A 266 -13.84 -5.76 -17.91
CA SER A 266 -14.01 -5.81 -16.46
C SER A 266 -14.25 -4.41 -15.94
N THR A 267 -15.22 -4.24 -15.06
CA THR A 267 -15.71 -2.92 -14.62
C THR A 267 -15.82 -2.89 -13.11
N TRP A 268 -15.39 -1.80 -12.48
CA TRP A 268 -15.53 -1.54 -11.04
C TRP A 268 -16.11 -0.15 -10.79
N TRP A 269 -16.96 -0.01 -9.77
CA TRP A 269 -17.64 1.24 -9.47
C TRP A 269 -18.21 1.28 -8.06
N SER A 270 -18.61 2.47 -7.61
CA SER A 270 -19.24 2.65 -6.30
C SER A 270 -20.76 2.71 -6.42
N ARG A 271 -21.46 1.88 -5.64
CA ARG A 271 -22.90 1.95 -5.36
C ARG A 271 -23.14 2.86 -4.17
N TYR A 272 -23.18 4.17 -4.43
CA TYR A 272 -23.40 5.18 -3.38
C TYR A 272 -24.71 4.98 -2.61
N ASP A 273 -25.68 4.26 -3.18
CA ASP A 273 -26.94 3.89 -2.54
C ASP A 273 -26.79 2.78 -1.48
N LEU A 274 -25.66 2.06 -1.48
CA LEU A 274 -25.29 1.04 -0.50
C LEU A 274 -24.26 1.54 0.53
N PHE A 275 -23.75 2.76 0.34
CA PHE A 275 -22.82 3.41 1.27
C PHE A 275 -23.57 3.98 2.48
N LEU A 276 -23.44 3.31 3.62
CA LEU A 276 -24.19 3.63 4.84
C LEU A 276 -23.32 4.16 5.98
N GLN A 277 -21.99 3.94 5.91
CA GLN A 277 -21.08 4.30 6.99
C GLN A 277 -19.92 5.17 6.50
N GLY A 278 -19.77 6.34 7.12
CA GLY A 278 -18.53 7.13 7.04
C GLY A 278 -18.58 8.29 6.06
N VAL A 279 -17.42 8.66 5.55
CA VAL A 279 -17.21 9.79 4.66
C VAL A 279 -16.62 9.32 3.33
N ALA A 280 -17.20 9.74 2.21
CA ALA A 280 -16.73 9.31 0.90
C ALA A 280 -16.77 10.37 -0.20
N THR A 281 -15.94 10.17 -1.22
CA THR A 281 -15.99 10.91 -2.49
C THR A 281 -15.94 9.90 -3.64
N PHE A 282 -17.01 9.78 -4.41
CA PHE A 282 -17.09 8.77 -5.48
C PHE A 282 -16.69 9.31 -6.85
N GLY A 283 -16.59 10.63 -6.99
CA GLY A 283 -16.26 11.32 -8.24
C GLY A 283 -14.87 11.98 -8.26
N GLY A 284 -13.99 11.68 -7.29
CA GLY A 284 -12.60 12.17 -7.27
C GLY A 284 -12.31 13.44 -6.46
N GLY A 285 -13.18 13.82 -5.53
CA GLY A 285 -12.87 14.87 -4.56
C GLY A 285 -11.90 14.39 -3.48
N ASP A 286 -11.02 15.25 -2.97
CA ASP A 286 -10.15 14.89 -1.85
C ASP A 286 -10.92 14.87 -0.52
N ILE A 287 -10.45 14.06 0.43
CA ILE A 287 -10.96 14.01 1.81
C ILE A 287 -9.86 14.49 2.75
N ARG A 288 -10.18 15.49 3.58
CA ARG A 288 -9.27 16.02 4.61
C ARG A 288 -9.93 16.00 5.98
N ALA A 289 -9.40 15.19 6.89
CA ALA A 289 -9.92 14.99 8.24
C ALA A 289 -8.87 15.40 9.28
N MET A 290 -9.20 16.38 10.13
CA MET A 290 -8.34 16.88 11.20
C MET A 290 -9.05 16.80 12.56
N ALA A 291 -8.47 16.06 13.48
CA ALA A 291 -8.86 16.04 14.89
C ALA A 291 -7.78 16.74 15.72
N GLY A 292 -8.17 17.72 16.56
CA GLY A 292 -7.25 18.36 17.50
C GLY A 292 -6.67 17.39 18.54
N ARG A 293 -7.35 16.26 18.78
CA ARG A 293 -6.95 15.19 19.70
C ARG A 293 -7.05 13.81 19.02
N ASP A 294 -8.20 13.15 19.02
CA ASP A 294 -8.28 11.76 18.53
C ASP A 294 -9.19 11.61 17.30
N ALA A 295 -8.82 10.69 16.40
CA ALA A 295 -9.71 10.17 15.38
C ALA A 295 -10.08 8.72 15.73
N VAL A 296 -11.36 8.45 15.95
CA VAL A 296 -11.83 7.16 16.49
C VAL A 296 -12.80 6.49 15.53
N SER A 297 -12.45 5.30 15.05
CA SER A 297 -13.27 4.45 14.17
C SER A 297 -13.80 5.19 12.93
N LEU A 298 -13.00 6.13 12.41
CA LEU A 298 -13.38 6.95 11.27
C LEU A 298 -13.23 6.13 9.97
N ALA A 299 -14.25 6.17 9.11
CA ALA A 299 -14.25 5.52 7.81
C ALA A 299 -14.18 6.58 6.70
N LEU A 300 -13.11 6.59 5.91
CA LEU A 300 -12.85 7.52 4.83
C LEU A 300 -12.68 6.75 3.52
N SER A 301 -13.30 7.19 2.43
CA SER A 301 -13.28 6.45 1.16
C SER A 301 -13.29 7.35 -0.06
N ALA A 302 -12.20 7.36 -0.83
CA ALA A 302 -12.09 8.11 -2.08
C ALA A 302 -11.64 7.21 -3.25
N PRO A 303 -12.41 6.15 -3.59
CA PRO A 303 -12.02 5.19 -4.62
C PRO A 303 -12.15 5.75 -6.04
N THR A 304 -11.47 5.08 -6.97
CA THR A 304 -11.76 5.20 -8.40
C THR A 304 -12.95 4.32 -8.80
N SER A 305 -13.53 4.69 -9.94
CA SER A 305 -14.36 3.82 -10.76
C SER A 305 -13.68 3.64 -12.12
N GLY A 306 -13.96 2.57 -12.85
CA GLY A 306 -13.23 2.32 -14.09
C GLY A 306 -13.54 0.99 -14.74
N ALA A 307 -12.87 0.76 -15.86
CA ALA A 307 -12.94 -0.51 -16.57
C ALA A 307 -11.63 -0.87 -17.26
N LEU A 308 -11.30 -2.15 -17.27
CA LEU A 308 -10.40 -2.74 -18.23
C LEU A 308 -11.21 -3.07 -19.48
N LEU A 309 -10.91 -2.41 -20.59
CA LEU A 309 -11.61 -2.61 -21.85
C LEU A 309 -11.34 -4.02 -22.38
N GLY A 310 -12.36 -4.64 -22.97
CA GLY A 310 -12.20 -5.91 -23.68
C GLY A 310 -11.32 -5.73 -24.92
N GLU A 311 -10.74 -6.83 -25.39
CA GLU A 311 -9.94 -6.82 -26.61
C GLU A 311 -10.79 -6.39 -27.81
N THR A 312 -10.31 -5.40 -28.57
CA THR A 312 -10.92 -4.97 -29.85
C THR A 312 -10.33 -5.72 -31.04
N SER A 313 -9.25 -6.48 -30.83
CA SER A 313 -8.60 -7.37 -31.79
C SER A 313 -7.94 -8.52 -31.02
N PRO A 314 -7.95 -9.77 -31.53
CA PRO A 314 -7.40 -10.92 -30.82
C PRO A 314 -5.94 -10.71 -30.38
N GLY A 315 -5.67 -10.81 -29.08
CA GLY A 315 -4.32 -10.66 -28.51
C GLY A 315 -3.81 -9.20 -28.46
N GLY A 316 -4.68 -8.21 -28.68
CA GLY A 316 -4.33 -6.80 -28.56
C GLY A 316 -4.10 -6.35 -27.12
N GLU A 317 -3.32 -5.27 -26.95
CA GLU A 317 -3.16 -4.61 -25.66
C GLU A 317 -4.50 -4.05 -25.16
N ARG A 318 -4.73 -4.15 -23.85
CA ARG A 318 -5.98 -3.76 -23.22
C ARG A 318 -5.82 -2.44 -22.48
N THR A 319 -6.73 -1.52 -22.73
CA THR A 319 -6.72 -0.19 -22.12
C THR A 319 -7.48 -0.18 -20.79
N VAL A 320 -6.91 0.54 -19.83
CA VAL A 320 -7.52 0.82 -18.52
C VAL A 320 -8.16 2.20 -18.55
N LEU A 321 -9.45 2.27 -18.24
CA LEU A 321 -10.16 3.51 -17.94
C LEU A 321 -10.26 3.67 -16.43
N SER A 322 -9.93 4.86 -15.93
CA SER A 322 -10.08 5.22 -14.52
C SER A 322 -10.70 6.61 -14.41
N PHE A 323 -11.67 6.75 -13.50
CA PHE A 323 -12.41 7.96 -13.22
C PHE A 323 -12.51 8.17 -11.71
N GLY A 324 -12.58 9.42 -11.29
CA GLY A 324 -12.60 9.77 -9.87
C GLY A 324 -11.26 9.50 -9.20
N GLY A 325 -11.28 8.95 -7.98
CA GLY A 325 -10.10 8.81 -7.13
C GLY A 325 -9.70 10.13 -6.49
N GLY A 326 -9.71 10.17 -5.16
CA GLY A 326 -9.30 11.34 -4.38
C GLY A 326 -8.17 10.99 -3.43
N SER A 327 -7.39 12.00 -3.04
CA SER A 327 -6.41 11.85 -1.96
C SER A 327 -7.12 11.88 -0.62
N VAL A 328 -6.61 11.12 0.34
CA VAL A 328 -7.14 11.07 1.72
C VAL A 328 -6.06 11.56 2.67
N THR A 329 -6.38 12.56 3.49
CA THR A 329 -5.53 12.98 4.61
C THR A 329 -6.30 12.83 5.92
N LEU A 330 -5.71 12.11 6.87
CA LEU A 330 -6.21 11.97 8.25
C LEU A 330 -5.10 12.39 9.21
N THR A 331 -5.35 13.45 9.99
CA THR A 331 -4.43 13.91 11.03
C THR A 331 -5.15 13.95 12.37
N ALA A 332 -4.55 13.33 13.39
CA ALA A 332 -4.99 13.43 14.78
C ALA A 332 -3.86 14.00 15.64
N GLY A 333 -4.16 15.02 16.45
CA GLY A 333 -3.17 15.63 17.36
C GLY A 333 -2.60 14.65 18.40
N ARG A 334 -3.30 13.56 18.67
CA ARG A 334 -2.92 12.50 19.60
C ARG A 334 -3.06 11.13 18.91
N ASP A 335 -4.22 10.47 18.96
CA ASP A 335 -4.33 9.08 18.50
C ASP A 335 -5.25 8.92 17.30
N VAL A 336 -4.89 7.99 16.43
CA VAL A 336 -5.84 7.36 15.51
C VAL A 336 -6.18 5.99 16.09
N VAL A 337 -7.45 5.77 16.43
CA VAL A 337 -7.94 4.56 17.10
C VAL A 337 -8.87 3.82 16.15
N ASP A 338 -8.38 2.69 15.62
CA ASP A 338 -9.03 1.94 14.55
C ASP A 338 -9.43 2.81 13.34
N GLY A 339 -10.22 2.24 12.44
CA GLY A 339 -10.84 2.97 11.34
C GLY A 339 -10.70 2.23 10.02
N PHE A 340 -11.17 2.87 8.97
CA PHE A 340 -11.14 2.32 7.63
C PHE A 340 -10.77 3.42 6.62
N VAL A 341 -9.80 3.16 5.76
CA VAL A 341 -9.41 4.06 4.67
C VAL A 341 -9.39 3.28 3.37
N LEU A 342 -10.15 3.74 2.38
CA LEU A 342 -10.00 3.33 0.99
C LEU A 342 -9.53 4.53 0.16
N ALA A 343 -8.33 4.46 -0.41
CA ALA A 343 -7.77 5.52 -1.24
C ALA A 343 -7.57 5.04 -2.68
N GLY A 344 -8.09 5.82 -3.62
CA GLY A 344 -7.95 5.60 -5.06
C GLY A 344 -7.18 6.68 -5.80
N GLY A 345 -6.97 7.85 -5.18
CA GLY A 345 -6.19 8.94 -5.75
C GLY A 345 -4.68 8.79 -5.56
N ALA A 346 -3.95 9.89 -5.74
CA ALA A 346 -2.49 9.89 -5.72
C ALA A 346 -1.90 9.53 -4.34
N ARG A 347 -2.54 9.96 -3.24
CA ARG A 347 -1.98 9.83 -1.89
C ARG A 347 -3.01 9.45 -0.82
N ALA A 348 -2.54 8.69 0.18
CA ALA A 348 -3.22 8.48 1.45
C ALA A 348 -2.25 8.77 2.59
N ASP A 349 -2.45 9.89 3.28
CA ASP A 349 -1.58 10.38 4.36
C ASP A 349 -2.30 10.26 5.71
N ILE A 350 -1.81 9.38 6.59
CA ILE A 350 -2.34 9.16 7.94
C ILE A 350 -1.28 9.51 8.97
N GLU A 351 -1.57 10.48 9.83
CA GLU A 351 -0.66 10.98 10.87
C GLU A 351 -1.33 10.98 12.25
N ALA A 352 -0.72 10.28 13.19
CA ALA A 352 -1.06 10.33 14.61
C ALA A 352 0.05 11.04 15.41
N GLY A 353 -0.30 12.15 16.06
CA GLY A 353 0.64 12.94 16.87
C GLY A 353 1.25 12.18 18.06
N ARG A 354 0.61 11.07 18.46
CA ARG A 354 1.05 10.13 19.48
C ARG A 354 1.09 8.69 18.95
N ALA A 355 -0.04 8.01 18.75
CA ALA A 355 -0.05 6.58 18.42
C ALA A 355 -1.17 6.17 17.44
N LEU A 356 -0.91 5.11 16.67
CA LEU A 356 -1.96 4.36 15.96
C LEU A 356 -2.34 3.15 16.82
N VAL A 357 -3.57 3.15 17.31
CA VAL A 357 -4.05 2.19 18.32
C VAL A 357 -5.05 1.26 17.68
N ALA A 358 -4.88 -0.04 17.93
CA ALA A 358 -5.85 -1.07 17.58
C ALA A 358 -6.66 -1.49 18.81
N THR A 359 -7.97 -1.64 18.64
CA THR A 359 -8.86 -2.28 19.62
C THR A 359 -9.37 -3.62 19.08
N GLY A 360 -9.79 -4.51 19.98
CA GLY A 360 -10.39 -5.79 19.59
C GLY A 360 -11.70 -5.59 18.82
N GLY A 361 -11.94 -6.39 17.79
CA GLY A 361 -13.07 -6.22 16.86
C GLY A 361 -12.61 -5.63 15.52
N PRO A 362 -12.35 -4.32 15.41
CA PRO A 362 -11.85 -3.71 14.17
C PRO A 362 -10.44 -4.16 13.78
N ASN A 363 -9.67 -4.66 14.75
CA ASN A 363 -8.27 -5.08 14.58
C ASN A 363 -7.36 -3.97 14.04
N GLY A 364 -7.59 -2.72 14.48
CA GLY A 364 -6.79 -1.56 14.08
C GLY A 364 -7.28 -0.86 12.83
N LEU A 365 -6.43 0.02 12.30
CA LEU A 365 -6.70 0.72 11.05
C LEU A 365 -6.67 -0.25 9.87
N GLN A 366 -7.76 -0.28 9.11
CA GLN A 366 -7.92 -1.08 7.90
C GLN A 366 -7.67 -0.19 6.68
N LEU A 367 -6.63 -0.47 5.90
CA LEU A 367 -6.22 0.38 4.77
C LEU A 367 -6.29 -0.40 3.46
N LEU A 368 -7.19 0.04 2.59
CA LEU A 368 -7.29 -0.42 1.22
C LEU A 368 -6.76 0.65 0.26
N HIS A 369 -5.99 0.22 -0.73
CA HIS A 369 -5.41 1.12 -1.73
C HIS A 369 -5.69 0.64 -3.16
N GLN A 370 -5.70 1.56 -4.10
CA GLN A 370 -5.57 1.26 -5.53
C GLN A 370 -4.16 1.65 -5.98
N ASN A 371 -3.99 2.39 -7.08
CA ASN A 371 -2.67 2.89 -7.46
C ASN A 371 -2.30 4.16 -6.67
N THR A 372 -2.09 4.00 -5.37
CA THR A 372 -1.95 5.10 -4.39
C THR A 372 -0.62 5.00 -3.64
N ALA A 373 0.02 6.15 -3.39
CA ALA A 373 1.12 6.26 -2.45
C ALA A 373 0.59 6.43 -1.01
N VAL A 374 0.86 5.45 -0.15
CA VAL A 374 0.38 5.40 1.23
C VAL A 374 1.48 5.79 2.20
N SER A 375 1.20 6.73 3.11
CA SER A 375 2.07 7.11 4.21
C SER A 375 1.31 7.02 5.53
N VAL A 376 1.81 6.20 6.46
CA VAL A 376 1.27 6.06 7.82
C VAL A 376 2.36 6.38 8.82
N GLN A 377 2.13 7.38 9.67
CA GLN A 377 3.11 7.87 10.62
C GLN A 377 2.52 8.02 12.02
N ALA A 378 3.29 7.58 13.02
CA ALA A 378 3.00 7.85 14.43
C ALA A 378 4.27 8.27 15.16
N ARG A 379 4.14 9.12 16.18
CA ARG A 379 5.28 9.54 16.99
C ARG A 379 5.79 8.40 17.88
N ASN A 380 4.89 7.65 18.50
CA ASN A 380 5.13 6.52 19.39
C ASN A 380 4.63 5.22 18.72
N GLY A 381 4.09 4.25 19.45
CA GLY A 381 3.63 2.98 18.89
C GLY A 381 2.62 3.09 17.75
N LEU A 382 2.77 2.21 16.76
CA LEU A 382 1.91 2.10 15.58
C LEU A 382 1.44 0.65 15.42
N THR A 383 0.14 0.40 15.58
CA THR A 383 -0.47 -0.91 15.26
C THR A 383 -1.39 -0.80 14.06
N LEU A 384 -1.01 -1.41 12.95
CA LEU A 384 -1.76 -1.44 11.69
C LEU A 384 -2.50 -2.78 11.56
N GLY A 385 -3.77 -2.71 11.18
CA GLY A 385 -4.62 -3.87 10.96
C GLY A 385 -4.26 -4.58 9.67
N GLN A 386 -4.79 -4.06 8.57
CA GLN A 386 -4.60 -4.60 7.23
C GLN A 386 -4.13 -3.51 6.27
N LEU A 387 -3.31 -3.90 5.30
CA LEU A 387 -2.90 -3.11 4.15
C LEU A 387 -3.08 -3.98 2.91
N ALA A 388 -4.02 -3.63 2.03
CA ALA A 388 -4.38 -4.49 0.91
C ALA A 388 -4.75 -3.71 -0.36
N SER A 389 -4.45 -4.30 -1.52
CA SER A 389 -4.96 -3.80 -2.80
C SER A 389 -6.47 -4.04 -2.89
N ALA A 390 -7.25 -2.98 -3.11
CA ALA A 390 -8.72 -3.04 -3.07
C ALA A 390 -9.32 -4.03 -4.09
N GLY A 391 -8.64 -4.26 -5.22
CA GLY A 391 -9.04 -5.25 -6.22
C GLY A 391 -8.88 -6.70 -5.75
N LEU A 392 -7.94 -6.96 -4.83
CA LEU A 392 -7.62 -8.27 -4.27
C LEU A 392 -8.39 -8.58 -2.98
N VAL A 393 -9.21 -7.64 -2.53
CA VAL A 393 -10.13 -7.85 -1.40
C VAL A 393 -11.35 -8.64 -1.85
N ALA A 394 -11.72 -9.69 -1.12
CA ALA A 394 -12.84 -10.55 -1.51
C ALA A 394 -14.14 -9.75 -1.62
N PRO A 395 -14.92 -9.94 -2.71
CA PRO A 395 -16.22 -9.29 -2.81
C PRO A 395 -17.22 -9.99 -1.90
N LEU A 396 -18.41 -9.39 -1.79
CA LEU A 396 -19.59 -10.15 -1.39
C LEU A 396 -19.73 -11.41 -2.28
N SER A 397 -20.27 -12.49 -1.74
CA SER A 397 -20.61 -13.71 -2.49
C SER A 397 -21.62 -13.43 -3.60
N ARG A 398 -22.45 -12.39 -3.41
CA ARG A 398 -23.36 -11.86 -4.41
C ARG A 398 -23.36 -10.34 -4.41
N GLN A 399 -23.37 -9.76 -5.60
CA GLN A 399 -23.68 -8.35 -5.83
C GLN A 399 -25.02 -8.30 -6.55
N GLY A 400 -26.08 -7.92 -5.82
CA GLY A 400 -27.45 -8.05 -6.31
C GLY A 400 -27.81 -9.50 -6.66
N ALA A 401 -28.28 -9.74 -7.89
CA ALA A 401 -28.61 -11.08 -8.37
C ALA A 401 -27.40 -11.87 -8.88
N GLN A 402 -26.24 -11.22 -9.08
CA GLN A 402 -25.06 -11.84 -9.68
C GLN A 402 -24.20 -12.53 -8.62
N SER A 403 -23.72 -13.73 -8.94
CA SER A 403 -22.68 -14.39 -8.16
C SER A 403 -21.35 -13.71 -8.42
N THR A 404 -20.62 -13.41 -7.36
CA THR A 404 -19.30 -12.78 -7.42
C THR A 404 -18.25 -13.64 -6.70
N ASN A 405 -18.55 -14.93 -6.52
CA ASN A 405 -17.64 -15.88 -5.90
C ASN A 405 -16.28 -15.90 -6.60
N GLY A 406 -15.23 -15.61 -5.85
CA GLY A 406 -13.86 -15.53 -6.34
C GLY A 406 -13.53 -14.31 -7.20
N LEU A 407 -14.44 -13.34 -7.43
CA LEU A 407 -14.17 -12.24 -8.36
C LEU A 407 -13.17 -11.22 -7.78
N LEU A 408 -11.89 -11.33 -8.16
CA LEU A 408 -10.79 -10.45 -7.72
C LEU A 408 -10.12 -9.78 -8.92
N ILE A 409 -9.74 -8.51 -8.82
CA ILE A 409 -9.08 -7.75 -9.89
C ILE A 409 -7.61 -7.54 -9.52
N GLY A 410 -6.70 -8.25 -10.20
CA GLY A 410 -5.26 -8.12 -9.99
C GLY A 410 -4.65 -6.95 -10.74
N GLY A 411 -3.51 -6.44 -10.27
CA GLY A 411 -2.71 -5.44 -10.97
C GLY A 411 -3.29 -4.02 -11.02
N MET A 412 -4.33 -3.71 -10.22
CA MET A 412 -4.89 -2.35 -10.09
C MET A 412 -3.94 -1.33 -9.44
N SER A 413 -2.81 -1.79 -8.90
CA SER A 413 -1.89 -1.02 -8.08
C SER A 413 -0.43 -1.24 -8.51
N PRO A 414 -0.09 -1.08 -9.81
CA PRO A 414 1.24 -1.42 -10.32
C PRO A 414 2.35 -0.55 -9.72
N ASP A 415 2.05 0.70 -9.39
CA ASP A 415 2.98 1.70 -8.86
C ASP A 415 2.69 2.07 -7.39
N ALA A 416 1.78 1.34 -6.74
CA ALA A 416 1.43 1.64 -5.37
C ALA A 416 2.65 1.49 -4.45
N THR A 417 2.75 2.39 -3.49
CA THR A 417 3.81 2.39 -2.48
C THR A 417 3.20 2.49 -1.08
N ALA A 418 3.89 1.95 -0.08
CA ALA A 418 3.54 2.15 1.31
C ALA A 418 4.77 2.45 2.17
N ALA A 419 4.67 3.48 2.99
CA ALA A 419 5.64 3.84 4.01
C ALA A 419 4.95 3.87 5.38
N VAL A 420 5.38 3.01 6.30
CA VAL A 420 4.85 2.91 7.67
C VAL A 420 5.98 3.23 8.64
N ARG A 421 5.80 4.27 9.47
CA ARG A 421 6.87 4.73 10.36
C ARG A 421 6.36 5.03 11.76
N SER A 422 6.99 4.40 12.75
CA SER A 422 6.99 4.92 14.12
C SER A 422 8.27 5.74 14.34
N SER A 423 8.17 6.92 14.94
CA SER A 423 9.35 7.74 15.21
C SER A 423 10.13 7.27 16.43
N SER A 424 9.45 6.87 17.51
CA SER A 424 10.08 6.54 18.81
C SER A 424 9.58 5.24 19.44
N GLY A 425 8.60 4.57 18.83
CA GLY A 425 8.02 3.33 19.36
C GLY A 425 8.08 2.19 18.34
N ASP A 426 7.27 1.17 18.60
CA ASP A 426 7.22 -0.05 17.80
C ASP A 426 6.26 0.07 16.60
N VAL A 427 6.49 -0.74 15.58
CA VAL A 427 5.55 -0.97 14.47
C VAL A 427 5.04 -2.41 14.54
N ASN A 428 3.72 -2.56 14.71
CA ASN A 428 3.05 -3.86 14.70
C ASN A 428 2.11 -3.93 13.49
N PHE A 429 2.37 -4.88 12.58
CA PHE A 429 1.47 -5.23 11.50
C PHE A 429 0.79 -6.55 11.83
N THR A 430 -0.52 -6.49 12.09
CA THR A 430 -1.28 -7.67 12.50
C THR A 430 -1.72 -8.52 11.30
N GLY A 431 -1.93 -7.88 10.14
CA GLY A 431 -2.49 -8.51 8.95
C GLY A 431 -3.94 -9.00 9.15
N GLN A 432 -4.57 -8.64 10.27
CA GLN A 432 -5.89 -9.15 10.64
C GLN A 432 -7.01 -8.28 10.06
N GLN A 433 -7.98 -8.95 9.44
CA GLN A 433 -9.25 -8.37 9.02
C GLN A 433 -10.11 -8.06 10.25
N PRO A 434 -11.14 -7.20 10.14
CA PRO A 434 -12.12 -7.01 11.22
C PRO A 434 -12.83 -8.33 11.58
N ASP A 435 -13.04 -8.56 12.88
CA ASP A 435 -13.71 -9.76 13.41
C ASP A 435 -15.14 -9.91 12.88
N SER A 436 -15.82 -8.78 12.61
CA SER A 436 -17.14 -8.79 12.01
C SER A 436 -17.36 -7.69 10.98
N VAL A 437 -18.03 -8.08 9.90
CA VAL A 437 -18.33 -7.28 8.70
C VAL A 437 -19.76 -7.58 8.26
N VAL A 438 -20.46 -6.61 7.65
CA VAL A 438 -21.92 -6.69 7.38
C VAL A 438 -22.28 -7.69 6.26
N GLY A 439 -21.33 -8.08 5.41
CA GLY A 439 -21.57 -8.84 4.19
C GLY A 439 -21.29 -10.35 4.25
N PRO A 440 -22.00 -11.18 3.45
CA PRO A 440 -21.61 -12.56 3.20
C PRO A 440 -20.53 -12.61 2.11
N TYR A 441 -19.25 -12.72 2.48
CA TYR A 441 -18.11 -12.67 1.54
C TYR A 441 -17.92 -13.99 0.78
N ALA A 442 -17.51 -13.87 -0.48
CA ALA A 442 -17.31 -14.99 -1.40
C ALA A 442 -16.28 -16.02 -0.91
N GLN A 443 -15.15 -15.54 -0.38
CA GLN A 443 -14.02 -16.29 0.20
C GLN A 443 -12.93 -15.26 0.55
N ARG A 444 -12.80 -14.90 1.84
CA ARG A 444 -11.68 -14.08 2.31
C ARG A 444 -10.45 -14.99 2.49
N GLY A 445 -9.27 -14.54 2.10
CA GLY A 445 -8.08 -15.40 2.12
C GLY A 445 -6.80 -14.69 1.69
N ALA A 446 -5.82 -15.46 1.19
CA ALA A 446 -4.44 -15.03 0.98
C ALA A 446 -4.27 -13.75 0.13
N ALA A 447 -5.14 -13.51 -0.86
CA ALA A 447 -5.07 -12.30 -1.69
C ALA A 447 -5.29 -10.99 -0.92
N GLU A 448 -5.99 -11.04 0.21
CA GLU A 448 -6.20 -9.88 1.08
C GLU A 448 -4.96 -9.48 1.87
N HIS A 449 -3.90 -10.30 1.85
CA HIS A 449 -2.61 -10.02 2.46
C HIS A 449 -1.57 -9.50 1.43
N VAL A 450 -2.00 -9.27 0.18
CA VAL A 450 -1.14 -8.67 -0.84
C VAL A 450 -0.98 -7.17 -0.60
N VAL A 451 0.23 -6.79 -0.21
CA VAL A 451 0.65 -5.41 0.04
C VAL A 451 1.24 -4.79 -1.23
N PRO A 452 1.46 -3.45 -1.26
CA PRO A 452 2.09 -2.79 -2.41
C PRO A 452 3.46 -3.37 -2.77
N SER A 453 3.79 -3.34 -4.06
CA SER A 453 5.08 -3.78 -4.61
C SER A 453 6.28 -3.04 -4.02
N THR A 454 6.08 -1.81 -3.55
CA THR A 454 7.08 -1.05 -2.78
C THR A 454 6.57 -0.80 -1.37
N LEU A 455 7.21 -1.41 -0.37
CA LEU A 455 6.84 -1.30 1.03
C LEU A 455 8.07 -1.04 1.92
N ALA A 456 7.97 0.01 2.73
CA ALA A 456 8.94 0.33 3.77
C ALA A 456 8.26 0.43 5.13
N MET A 457 8.73 -0.34 6.11
CA MET A 457 8.37 -0.19 7.52
C MET A 457 9.60 0.17 8.33
N ALA A 458 9.51 1.20 9.16
CA ALA A 458 10.63 1.68 9.97
C ALA A 458 10.23 1.98 11.42
N ALA A 459 11.02 1.46 12.36
CA ALA A 459 10.96 1.74 13.79
C ALA A 459 12.41 1.97 14.29
N PRO A 460 13.04 3.12 13.99
CA PRO A 460 14.48 3.34 14.24
C PRO A 460 14.88 3.27 15.72
N HIS A 461 13.93 3.47 16.63
CA HIS A 461 14.13 3.36 18.08
C HIS A 461 13.33 2.22 18.72
N GLY A 462 12.56 1.46 17.93
CA GLY A 462 11.68 0.40 18.40
C GLY A 462 11.87 -0.91 17.65
N SER A 463 10.96 -1.83 17.92
CA SER A 463 10.87 -3.13 17.27
C SER A 463 9.85 -3.10 16.13
N ILE A 464 9.96 -4.05 15.21
CA ILE A 464 8.94 -4.33 14.21
C ILE A 464 8.43 -5.75 14.41
N THR A 465 7.11 -5.92 14.49
CA THR A 465 6.46 -7.24 14.53
C THR A 465 5.48 -7.37 13.38
N VAL A 466 5.66 -8.39 12.55
CA VAL A 466 4.76 -8.78 11.45
C VAL A 466 4.15 -10.13 11.82
N GLN A 467 2.88 -10.13 12.23
CA GLN A 467 2.20 -11.33 12.77
C GLN A 467 1.55 -12.21 11.68
N GLY A 468 1.16 -11.60 10.56
CA GLY A 468 0.58 -12.30 9.42
C GLY A 468 1.57 -12.47 8.27
N ASP A 469 1.06 -12.94 7.14
CA ASP A 469 1.82 -13.04 5.92
C ASP A 469 1.89 -11.68 5.22
N LEU A 470 3.07 -11.34 4.69
CA LEU A 470 3.27 -10.18 3.83
C LEU A 470 3.58 -10.67 2.42
N PHE A 471 2.62 -10.49 1.50
CA PHE A 471 2.78 -10.89 0.10
C PHE A 471 3.02 -9.67 -0.80
N GLN A 472 4.12 -9.65 -1.54
CA GLN A 472 4.28 -8.76 -2.68
C GLN A 472 4.15 -9.54 -3.98
N VAL A 473 3.27 -9.05 -4.85
CA VAL A 473 3.02 -9.61 -6.18
C VAL A 473 3.35 -8.55 -7.23
N PRO A 474 4.64 -8.26 -7.44
CA PRO A 474 5.06 -7.12 -8.24
C PRO A 474 4.71 -7.28 -9.72
N VAL A 475 4.38 -6.15 -10.37
CA VAL A 475 4.23 -6.08 -11.83
C VAL A 475 5.53 -5.63 -12.50
N ALA A 476 6.21 -4.63 -11.92
CA ALA A 476 7.42 -3.99 -12.48
C ALA A 476 8.70 -4.16 -11.61
N GLY A 477 8.62 -5.00 -10.58
CA GLY A 477 9.67 -5.20 -9.57
C GLY A 477 9.16 -4.96 -8.15
N ALA A 478 9.79 -5.60 -7.16
CA ALA A 478 9.47 -5.44 -5.75
C ALA A 478 10.58 -4.70 -4.99
N SER A 479 10.19 -3.91 -4.01
CA SER A 479 11.08 -3.31 -3.02
C SER A 479 10.46 -3.47 -1.64
N LEU A 480 11.16 -4.17 -0.75
CA LEU A 480 10.72 -4.41 0.62
C LEU A 480 11.83 -4.05 1.59
N SER A 481 11.51 -3.20 2.57
CA SER A 481 12.41 -2.87 3.67
C SER A 481 11.69 -2.85 5.01
N LEU A 482 12.16 -3.69 5.94
CA LEU A 482 11.74 -3.69 7.34
C LEU A 482 12.96 -3.30 8.19
N LEU A 483 12.92 -2.12 8.79
CA LEU A 483 14.06 -1.47 9.46
C LEU A 483 13.74 -1.19 10.93
N ALA A 484 14.07 -2.14 11.80
CA ALA A 484 13.94 -2.01 13.25
C ALA A 484 15.26 -1.53 13.89
N GLY A 485 15.17 -0.65 14.88
CA GLY A 485 16.29 -0.32 15.75
C GLY A 485 16.58 -1.47 16.72
N GLN A 486 15.52 -2.00 17.34
CA GLN A 486 15.58 -3.12 18.28
C GLN A 486 15.33 -4.45 17.53
N ASP A 487 14.31 -5.21 17.92
CA ASP A 487 14.04 -6.53 17.36
C ASP A 487 13.17 -6.46 16.09
N LEU A 488 13.40 -7.39 15.17
CA LEU A 488 12.54 -7.64 14.02
C LEU A 488 11.96 -9.05 14.10
N ARG A 489 10.64 -9.17 14.27
CA ARG A 489 9.91 -10.45 14.31
C ARG A 489 8.99 -10.55 13.10
N VAL A 490 9.18 -11.56 12.27
CA VAL A 490 8.44 -11.74 11.02
C VAL A 490 7.85 -13.14 10.96
N SER A 491 6.52 -13.28 10.86
CA SER A 491 5.92 -14.57 10.59
C SER A 491 6.30 -15.05 9.19
N ALA A 492 5.71 -14.44 8.14
CA ALA A 492 6.07 -14.76 6.77
C ALA A 492 6.23 -13.54 5.86
N VAL A 493 7.20 -13.62 4.95
CA VAL A 493 7.37 -12.70 3.82
C VAL A 493 7.47 -13.51 2.55
N SER A 494 6.64 -13.17 1.58
CA SER A 494 6.63 -13.78 0.26
C SER A 494 6.68 -12.70 -0.80
N VAL A 495 7.71 -12.74 -1.65
CA VAL A 495 7.83 -11.87 -2.82
C VAL A 495 7.81 -12.78 -4.04
N THR A 496 6.71 -12.75 -4.79
CA THR A 496 6.58 -13.59 -5.99
C THR A 496 7.38 -12.99 -7.14
N GLY A 497 7.65 -13.80 -8.18
CA GLY A 497 8.14 -13.25 -9.45
C GLY A 497 7.13 -12.29 -10.09
N SER A 498 7.55 -11.60 -11.16
CA SER A 498 6.70 -10.62 -11.84
C SER A 498 5.49 -11.27 -12.50
N GLN A 499 4.30 -10.85 -12.06
CA GLN A 499 3.06 -11.22 -12.73
C GLN A 499 2.84 -10.40 -14.01
N PRO A 500 2.07 -10.92 -14.99
CA PRO A 500 1.63 -10.11 -16.12
C PRO A 500 0.86 -8.87 -15.64
N ALA A 501 0.96 -7.77 -16.40
CA ALA A 501 0.22 -6.53 -16.16
C ALA A 501 -1.29 -6.77 -16.02
N MET A 502 -1.99 -5.81 -15.37
CA MET A 502 -3.40 -5.87 -14.94
C MET A 502 -4.17 -7.10 -15.43
N GLY A 503 -4.08 -8.16 -14.63
CA GLY A 503 -4.67 -9.45 -14.96
C GLY A 503 -6.18 -9.43 -14.78
N GLN A 504 -6.86 -10.18 -15.65
CA GLN A 504 -8.29 -10.50 -15.61
C GLN A 504 -8.83 -10.63 -14.20
N PRO A 505 -10.12 -10.34 -14.00
CA PRO A 505 -10.79 -10.84 -12.83
C PRO A 505 -10.74 -12.36 -12.83
N PHE A 506 -10.19 -12.94 -11.78
CA PHE A 506 -9.94 -14.38 -11.72
C PHE A 506 -10.80 -14.96 -10.63
N ALA A 507 -11.86 -15.68 -11.02
CA ALA A 507 -12.61 -16.53 -10.11
C ALA A 507 -11.68 -17.66 -9.69
N THR A 508 -11.16 -17.59 -8.48
CA THR A 508 -10.24 -18.59 -7.95
C THR A 508 -10.76 -19.09 -6.62
N ASP A 509 -10.71 -20.39 -6.44
CA ASP A 509 -10.75 -20.98 -5.12
C ASP A 509 -9.42 -20.74 -4.39
N ASN A 510 -9.35 -21.15 -3.13
CA ASN A 510 -8.14 -20.98 -2.32
C ASN A 510 -6.93 -21.74 -2.89
N THR A 511 -7.13 -22.84 -3.60
CA THR A 511 -6.05 -23.67 -4.15
C THR A 511 -5.39 -22.96 -5.34
N ALA A 512 -6.19 -22.53 -6.31
CA ALA A 512 -5.70 -21.78 -7.46
C ALA A 512 -5.12 -20.41 -7.04
N MET A 513 -5.61 -19.84 -5.93
CA MET A 513 -5.03 -18.61 -5.36
C MET A 513 -3.66 -18.89 -4.75
N ALA A 514 -3.55 -19.98 -3.98
CA ALA A 514 -2.28 -20.38 -3.40
C ALA A 514 -1.24 -20.69 -4.49
N GLU A 515 -1.63 -21.35 -5.58
CA GLU A 515 -0.76 -21.56 -6.74
C GLU A 515 -0.33 -20.24 -7.41
N ARG A 516 -1.23 -19.25 -7.47
CA ARG A 516 -0.93 -17.95 -8.07
C ARG A 516 -0.05 -17.06 -7.18
N LEU A 517 -0.16 -17.22 -5.87
CA LEU A 517 0.66 -16.52 -4.87
C LEU A 517 1.93 -17.30 -4.50
N ASP A 518 2.12 -18.50 -5.07
CA ASP A 518 3.33 -19.29 -4.89
C ASP A 518 4.52 -18.51 -5.46
N PRO A 519 5.52 -18.14 -4.62
CA PRO A 519 6.71 -17.45 -5.11
C PRO A 519 7.58 -18.35 -6.00
N PHE A 520 7.44 -19.68 -5.90
CA PHE A 520 8.26 -20.67 -6.63
C PHE A 520 7.41 -21.79 -7.25
N PRO A 521 6.54 -21.46 -8.23
CA PRO A 521 5.70 -22.47 -8.85
C PRO A 521 6.53 -23.52 -9.59
N ARG A 522 6.16 -24.79 -9.43
CA ARG A 522 6.81 -25.91 -10.12
C ARG A 522 6.69 -25.71 -11.64
N ASN A 523 7.81 -25.79 -12.36
CA ASN A 523 7.89 -25.55 -13.81
C ASN A 523 7.67 -24.10 -14.25
N ASN A 524 8.13 -23.14 -13.44
CA ASN A 524 8.14 -21.74 -13.87
C ASN A 524 8.89 -21.57 -15.21
N THR A 525 8.28 -20.85 -16.15
CA THR A 525 8.85 -20.54 -17.47
C THR A 525 9.27 -19.08 -17.59
N ARG A 526 9.03 -18.24 -16.57
CA ARG A 526 9.30 -16.79 -16.60
C ARG A 526 10.03 -16.31 -15.35
N LEU A 527 11.06 -15.51 -15.58
CA LEU A 527 11.82 -14.86 -14.52
C LEU A 527 11.22 -13.48 -14.17
N GLU A 528 11.58 -12.96 -13.00
CA GLU A 528 11.20 -11.60 -12.60
C GLU A 528 11.74 -10.58 -13.61
N SER A 529 10.92 -9.60 -13.97
CA SER A 529 11.26 -8.46 -14.79
C SER A 529 11.28 -7.18 -13.95
N GLY A 530 12.32 -6.36 -14.08
CA GLY A 530 12.44 -5.09 -13.36
C GLY A 530 13.70 -5.02 -12.50
N ALA A 531 13.75 -4.02 -11.61
CA ALA A 531 14.82 -3.91 -10.62
C ALA A 531 14.68 -5.02 -9.57
N ARG A 532 15.80 -5.66 -9.22
CA ARG A 532 15.85 -6.77 -8.26
C ARG A 532 16.67 -6.37 -7.03
N ASP A 533 16.29 -5.23 -6.46
CA ASP A 533 16.90 -4.73 -5.23
C ASP A 533 16.73 -5.76 -4.11
N PRO A 534 17.76 -5.96 -3.26
CA PRO A 534 17.64 -6.94 -2.19
C PRO A 534 16.53 -6.57 -1.20
N VAL A 535 15.70 -7.55 -0.85
CA VAL A 535 14.74 -7.45 0.27
C VAL A 535 15.51 -7.22 1.56
N ARG A 536 15.23 -6.13 2.27
CA ARG A 536 15.99 -5.70 3.46
C ARG A 536 15.23 -6.01 4.74
N LEU A 537 15.78 -6.89 5.56
CA LEU A 537 15.26 -7.20 6.90
C LEU A 537 16.35 -6.83 7.91
N VAL A 538 16.17 -5.77 8.68
CA VAL A 538 17.23 -5.21 9.54
C VAL A 538 16.72 -5.03 10.97
N ALA A 539 17.44 -5.60 11.91
CA ALA A 539 17.36 -5.34 13.35
C ALA A 539 18.70 -4.73 13.80
N ALA A 540 18.80 -3.40 13.83
CA ALA A 540 20.08 -2.72 13.86
C ALA A 540 20.89 -2.99 15.16
N GLN A 541 20.22 -3.09 16.31
CA GLN A 541 20.83 -3.44 17.61
C GLN A 541 20.29 -4.75 18.18
N GLY A 542 19.08 -5.17 17.81
CA GLY A 542 18.40 -6.34 18.35
C GLY A 542 18.58 -7.60 17.52
N SER A 543 17.65 -8.54 17.72
CA SER A 543 17.62 -9.82 17.02
C SER A 543 16.59 -9.83 15.89
N LEU A 544 16.83 -10.67 14.89
CA LEU A 544 15.91 -10.90 13.79
C LEU A 544 15.41 -12.34 13.86
N SER A 545 14.10 -12.54 13.95
CA SER A 545 13.48 -13.86 13.94
C SER A 545 12.43 -14.00 12.85
N PHE A 546 12.44 -15.11 12.12
CA PHE A 546 11.42 -15.39 11.10
C PHE A 546 11.00 -16.84 10.95
N ASP A 547 9.73 -17.06 10.61
CA ASP A 547 9.23 -18.41 10.27
C ASP A 547 9.44 -18.74 8.79
N ALA A 548 9.08 -17.84 7.88
CA ALA A 548 9.26 -18.07 6.44
C ALA A 548 9.63 -16.78 5.69
N VAL A 549 10.70 -16.82 4.90
CA VAL A 549 11.02 -15.77 3.93
C VAL A 549 11.25 -16.43 2.57
N GLN A 550 10.36 -16.18 1.63
CA GLN A 550 10.36 -16.78 0.29
C GLN A 550 10.34 -15.68 -0.76
N VAL A 551 11.50 -15.38 -1.34
CA VAL A 551 11.66 -14.17 -2.15
C VAL A 551 12.27 -14.49 -3.51
N ALA A 552 11.60 -14.02 -4.56
CA ALA A 552 12.06 -14.15 -5.93
C ALA A 552 13.21 -13.19 -6.27
N SER A 553 13.67 -12.35 -5.33
CA SER A 553 14.77 -11.37 -5.43
C SER A 553 15.82 -11.63 -4.35
N PRO A 554 17.07 -11.12 -4.46
CA PRO A 554 18.08 -11.28 -3.41
C PRO A 554 17.61 -10.76 -2.03
N VAL A 555 18.25 -11.21 -0.95
CA VAL A 555 17.91 -10.76 0.41
C VAL A 555 19.12 -10.19 1.15
N ARG A 556 18.88 -9.21 2.02
CA ARG A 556 19.85 -8.69 2.98
C ARG A 556 19.22 -8.69 4.37
N MET A 557 19.57 -9.70 5.16
CA MET A 557 19.18 -9.84 6.56
C MET A 557 20.34 -9.44 7.47
N VAL A 558 20.12 -8.47 8.35
CA VAL A 558 21.15 -7.98 9.29
C VAL A 558 20.57 -7.85 10.69
N ALA A 559 21.21 -8.47 11.68
CA ALA A 559 20.88 -8.32 13.09
C ALA A 559 22.10 -7.88 13.91
N GLY A 560 21.88 -6.98 14.87
CA GLY A 560 22.91 -6.55 15.83
C GLY A 560 23.29 -7.65 16.82
N GLN A 561 22.36 -8.56 17.12
CA GLN A 561 22.57 -9.75 17.94
C GLN A 561 22.42 -11.01 17.08
N ASP A 562 21.31 -11.73 17.24
CA ASP A 562 21.12 -13.07 16.69
C ASP A 562 20.14 -13.04 15.49
N ILE A 563 20.33 -13.96 14.55
CA ILE A 563 19.35 -14.31 13.52
C ILE A 563 18.82 -15.71 13.80
N ALA A 564 17.51 -15.85 14.01
CA ALA A 564 16.84 -17.13 14.17
C ALA A 564 15.80 -17.34 13.06
N GLY A 565 16.00 -18.32 12.20
CA GLY A 565 15.16 -18.51 11.00
C GLY A 565 14.74 -19.96 10.80
N ARG A 566 13.45 -20.19 10.49
CA ARG A 566 12.96 -21.53 10.14
C ARG A 566 13.19 -21.83 8.66
N VAL A 567 12.58 -21.06 7.73
CA VAL A 567 12.76 -21.26 6.28
C VAL A 567 13.13 -19.97 5.57
N LEU A 568 14.22 -19.99 4.81
CA LEU A 568 14.61 -18.96 3.84
C LEU A 568 14.73 -19.61 2.47
N THR A 569 13.98 -19.13 1.48
CA THR A 569 14.18 -19.48 0.07
C THR A 569 14.36 -18.21 -0.75
N VAL A 570 15.46 -18.17 -1.51
CA VAL A 570 15.81 -17.04 -2.36
C VAL A 570 16.05 -17.56 -3.78
N GLN A 571 15.62 -16.79 -4.78
CA GLN A 571 15.99 -17.06 -6.17
C GLN A 571 16.93 -15.98 -6.69
N HIS A 572 18.10 -16.43 -7.16
CA HIS A 572 18.98 -15.64 -8.00
C HIS A 572 18.74 -15.99 -9.47
N GLN A 573 18.74 -15.00 -10.34
CA GLN A 573 18.59 -15.15 -11.80
C GLN A 573 19.89 -14.79 -12.53
N ALA A 574 20.84 -14.16 -11.86
CA ALA A 574 22.12 -13.76 -12.43
C ALA A 574 23.28 -14.10 -11.50
N ALA A 575 24.43 -14.45 -12.09
CA ALA A 575 25.63 -14.89 -11.36
C ALA A 575 26.27 -13.79 -10.49
N ASP A 576 25.79 -12.57 -10.61
CA ASP A 576 26.28 -11.39 -9.92
C ASP A 576 25.35 -10.91 -8.81
N GLU A 577 24.35 -11.71 -8.48
CA GLU A 577 23.48 -11.47 -7.33
C GLU A 577 24.13 -11.94 -6.03
N LEU A 578 23.82 -11.22 -4.95
CA LEU A 578 24.34 -11.49 -3.61
C LEU A 578 23.21 -11.44 -2.60
N SER A 579 23.07 -12.52 -1.85
CA SER A 579 22.26 -12.56 -0.64
C SER A 579 23.14 -12.62 0.61
N VAL A 580 22.76 -11.86 1.63
CA VAL A 580 23.52 -11.71 2.87
C VAL A 580 22.63 -12.03 4.06
N VAL A 581 23.12 -12.89 4.95
CA VAL A 581 22.56 -13.13 6.28
C VAL A 581 23.65 -12.85 7.30
N GLN A 582 23.54 -11.77 8.06
CA GLN A 582 24.58 -11.33 8.97
C GLN A 582 24.05 -11.10 10.39
N ALA A 583 24.54 -11.88 11.34
CA ALA A 583 24.28 -11.71 12.77
C ALA A 583 25.52 -11.15 13.48
N GLY A 584 25.32 -10.20 14.40
CA GLY A 584 26.37 -9.71 15.28
C GLY A 584 26.90 -10.79 16.24
N ARG A 585 26.11 -11.83 16.50
CA ARG A 585 26.46 -12.97 17.33
C ARG A 585 26.18 -14.29 16.61
N ASP A 586 24.96 -14.82 16.67
CA ASP A 586 24.68 -16.18 16.24
C ASP A 586 23.66 -16.24 15.09
N VAL A 587 23.85 -17.18 14.16
CA VAL A 587 22.82 -17.57 13.18
C VAL A 587 22.32 -18.95 13.56
N HIS A 588 21.02 -19.08 13.84
CA HIS A 588 20.41 -20.32 14.30
C HIS A 588 19.24 -20.73 13.40
N LEU A 589 19.37 -21.90 12.78
CA LEU A 589 18.34 -22.49 11.93
C LEU A 589 17.39 -23.34 12.78
N THR A 590 16.09 -23.05 12.72
CA THR A 590 15.08 -23.66 13.59
C THR A 590 14.19 -24.68 12.87
N ALA A 591 14.33 -24.86 11.56
CA ALA A 591 13.61 -25.91 10.84
C ALA A 591 14.11 -27.32 11.20
N SER A 592 13.25 -28.30 10.98
CA SER A 592 13.61 -29.72 10.93
C SER A 592 13.62 -30.23 9.48
N THR A 593 14.29 -31.36 9.24
CA THR A 593 14.26 -32.05 7.92
C THR A 593 12.86 -32.48 7.49
N ALA A 594 11.89 -32.56 8.41
CA ALA A 594 10.49 -32.80 8.08
C ALA A 594 9.78 -31.54 7.55
N ASP A 595 10.27 -30.35 7.93
CA ASP A 595 9.68 -29.07 7.53
C ASP A 595 10.17 -28.62 6.14
N ALA A 596 11.46 -28.82 5.86
CA ALA A 596 12.07 -28.50 4.58
C ALA A 596 13.38 -29.29 4.38
N GLY A 597 13.66 -29.67 3.12
CA GLY A 597 14.92 -30.31 2.75
C GLY A 597 16.15 -29.43 3.02
N TYR A 598 16.01 -28.10 2.96
CA TYR A 598 17.00 -27.12 3.40
C TYR A 598 16.28 -26.04 4.21
N SER A 599 16.88 -25.57 5.31
CA SER A 599 16.35 -24.39 6.02
C SER A 599 16.62 -23.14 5.19
N PHE A 600 17.84 -22.97 4.68
CA PHE A 600 18.18 -21.90 3.76
C PHE A 600 18.44 -22.50 2.36
N LYS A 601 17.64 -22.08 1.39
CA LYS A 601 17.63 -22.61 0.02
C LYS A 601 17.87 -21.49 -0.99
N VAL A 602 18.79 -21.71 -1.92
CA VAL A 602 19.08 -20.76 -3.01
C VAL A 602 18.84 -21.41 -4.37
N HIS A 603 18.04 -20.76 -5.20
CA HIS A 603 17.82 -21.12 -6.60
C HIS A 603 18.72 -20.27 -7.50
N GLY A 604 19.17 -20.83 -8.61
CA GLY A 604 20.01 -20.18 -9.62
C GLY A 604 21.46 -19.90 -9.20
N PRO A 605 22.25 -19.26 -10.07
CA PRO A 605 23.64 -18.90 -9.80
C PRO A 605 23.75 -17.60 -9.00
N GLY A 606 24.87 -17.36 -8.33
CA GLY A 606 25.09 -16.16 -7.52
C GLY A 606 25.87 -16.48 -6.24
N ASP A 607 25.72 -15.65 -5.22
CA ASP A 607 26.38 -15.85 -3.93
C ASP A 607 25.39 -15.73 -2.75
N LEU A 608 25.51 -16.66 -1.80
CA LEU A 608 24.95 -16.51 -0.46
C LEU A 608 26.09 -16.41 0.57
N LEU A 609 26.13 -15.29 1.29
CA LEU A 609 27.05 -15.05 2.39
C LEU A 609 26.30 -15.11 3.73
N VAL A 610 26.69 -16.04 4.59
CA VAL A 610 26.17 -16.17 5.96
C VAL A 610 27.29 -15.88 6.95
N VAL A 611 27.10 -14.86 7.79
CA VAL A 611 28.08 -14.36 8.75
C VAL A 611 27.48 -14.38 10.15
N ALA A 612 28.20 -15.00 11.08
CA ALA A 612 27.92 -14.96 12.50
C ALA A 612 29.17 -14.48 13.24
N GLY A 613 29.01 -13.50 14.13
CA GLY A 613 30.11 -13.06 15.00
C GLY A 613 30.64 -14.17 15.92
N ARG A 614 29.84 -15.21 16.17
CA ARG A 614 30.19 -16.40 16.95
C ARG A 614 29.76 -17.68 16.24
N ASP A 615 28.56 -18.20 16.48
CA ASP A 615 28.20 -19.55 16.02
C ASP A 615 27.19 -19.54 14.86
N ILE A 616 27.33 -20.49 13.93
CA ILE A 616 26.29 -20.87 12.97
C ILE A 616 25.75 -22.24 13.36
N GLY A 617 24.55 -22.28 13.93
CA GLY A 617 23.84 -23.50 14.28
C GLY A 617 22.87 -23.91 13.17
N LEU A 618 23.11 -25.04 12.52
CA LEU A 618 22.23 -25.59 11.47
C LEU A 618 21.02 -26.36 12.02
N GLY A 619 20.98 -26.57 13.33
CA GLY A 619 19.90 -27.29 14.01
C GLY A 619 19.70 -28.71 13.47
N THR A 620 18.46 -29.15 13.44
CA THR A 620 18.03 -30.44 12.85
C THR A 620 17.51 -30.29 11.43
N SER A 621 17.77 -29.16 10.78
CA SER A 621 17.37 -28.90 9.40
C SER A 621 18.28 -29.66 8.41
N GLY A 622 17.94 -29.70 7.13
CA GLY A 622 18.89 -30.14 6.10
C GLY A 622 19.99 -29.12 5.78
N GLY A 623 20.10 -28.04 6.57
CA GLY A 623 21.17 -27.05 6.48
C GLY A 623 20.92 -25.95 5.46
N ILE A 624 22.00 -25.51 4.81
CA ILE A 624 22.03 -24.47 3.79
C ILE A 624 22.40 -25.10 2.45
N GLY A 625 21.58 -24.91 1.42
CA GLY A 625 21.73 -25.57 0.13
C GLY A 625 21.51 -24.66 -1.06
N SER A 626 22.27 -24.93 -2.13
CA SER A 626 22.04 -24.36 -3.45
C SER A 626 21.45 -25.44 -4.36
N VAL A 627 20.27 -25.17 -4.89
CA VAL A 627 19.55 -26.07 -5.80
C VAL A 627 19.77 -25.70 -7.28
N GLY A 628 20.28 -24.49 -7.54
CA GLY A 628 20.52 -24.02 -8.90
C GLY A 628 19.23 -23.97 -9.72
N ASN A 629 19.25 -24.49 -10.94
CA ASN A 629 18.09 -24.52 -11.84
C ASN A 629 17.30 -25.84 -11.79
N LEU A 630 17.55 -26.72 -10.81
CA LEU A 630 16.89 -28.04 -10.75
C LEU A 630 15.37 -27.96 -10.48
N GLU A 631 14.93 -26.97 -9.68
CA GLU A 631 13.51 -26.73 -9.39
C GLU A 631 12.87 -25.69 -10.32
N ASN A 632 13.69 -24.83 -10.94
CA ASN A 632 13.25 -23.82 -11.90
C ASN A 632 14.17 -23.83 -13.12
N ALA A 633 13.73 -24.51 -14.18
CA ALA A 633 14.49 -24.67 -15.41
C ALA A 633 14.67 -23.37 -16.22
N ALA A 634 13.91 -22.31 -15.91
CA ALA A 634 14.10 -21.00 -16.54
C ALA A 634 15.36 -20.27 -16.05
N LEU A 635 15.95 -20.72 -14.94
CA LEU A 635 17.19 -20.14 -14.41
C LEU A 635 18.43 -20.62 -15.19
N PRO A 636 19.49 -19.80 -15.26
CA PRO A 636 20.76 -20.24 -15.85
C PRO A 636 21.29 -21.51 -15.16
N THR A 637 21.98 -22.34 -15.91
CA THR A 637 22.63 -23.55 -15.37
C THR A 637 23.67 -23.18 -14.32
N GLY A 638 23.69 -23.92 -13.21
CA GLY A 638 24.63 -23.70 -12.11
C GLY A 638 23.91 -23.37 -10.80
N GLY A 639 24.64 -23.50 -9.69
CA GLY A 639 24.18 -23.14 -8.35
C GLY A 639 24.90 -21.92 -7.81
N ALA A 640 24.39 -21.38 -6.71
CA ALA A 640 25.04 -20.31 -5.97
C ALA A 640 26.25 -20.84 -5.19
N GLN A 641 27.27 -20.00 -5.04
CA GLN A 641 28.36 -20.23 -4.09
C GLN A 641 27.86 -19.91 -2.68
N LEU A 642 28.10 -20.84 -1.76
CA LEU A 642 27.70 -20.70 -0.36
C LEU A 642 28.93 -20.42 0.48
N THR A 643 28.98 -19.24 1.11
CA THR A 643 30.07 -18.83 1.99
C THR A 643 29.55 -18.66 3.41
N LEU A 644 30.05 -19.47 4.34
CA LEU A 644 29.72 -19.41 5.76
C LEU A 644 30.94 -18.93 6.55
N LEU A 645 30.76 -17.88 7.37
CA LEU A 645 31.78 -17.34 8.25
C LEU A 645 31.25 -17.32 9.69
N ALA A 646 31.85 -18.14 10.54
CA ALA A 646 31.60 -18.17 11.98
C ALA A 646 32.80 -17.56 12.73
N GLY A 647 32.54 -16.86 13.83
CA GLY A 647 33.58 -16.30 14.70
C GLY A 647 34.26 -15.05 14.17
N GLY A 648 33.70 -14.40 13.14
CA GLY A 648 34.28 -13.23 12.51
C GLY A 648 33.28 -12.48 11.64
N ARG A 649 33.64 -11.28 11.20
CA ARG A 649 32.83 -10.48 10.29
C ARG A 649 33.71 -9.79 9.24
N PRO A 650 33.18 -9.52 8.04
CA PRO A 650 33.86 -8.66 7.08
C PRO A 650 34.22 -7.33 7.73
N ASP A 651 35.50 -6.95 7.66
CA ASP A 651 36.03 -5.72 8.24
C ASP A 651 36.78 -4.92 7.18
N ALA A 652 36.49 -3.62 7.11
CA ALA A 652 37.04 -2.75 6.07
C ALA A 652 38.55 -2.50 6.21
N ALA A 653 39.08 -2.45 7.45
CA ALA A 653 40.51 -2.23 7.69
C ALA A 653 41.32 -3.49 7.38
N VAL A 654 40.78 -4.66 7.75
CA VAL A 654 41.36 -5.97 7.38
C VAL A 654 41.37 -6.11 5.87
N LEU A 655 40.24 -5.81 5.22
CA LEU A 655 40.14 -5.84 3.77
C LEU A 655 41.17 -4.92 3.09
N ALA A 656 41.36 -3.70 3.58
CA ALA A 656 42.35 -2.77 3.05
C ALA A 656 43.79 -3.33 3.13
N THR A 657 44.11 -3.99 4.24
CA THR A 657 45.41 -4.64 4.44
C THR A 657 45.62 -5.80 3.46
N ALA A 658 44.60 -6.64 3.30
CA ALA A 658 44.62 -7.76 2.36
C ALA A 658 44.76 -7.27 0.90
N LEU A 659 44.03 -6.21 0.53
CA LEU A 659 44.11 -5.60 -0.80
C LEU A 659 45.51 -5.02 -1.08
N GLY A 660 46.15 -4.39 -0.09
CA GLY A 660 47.52 -3.90 -0.23
C GLY A 660 48.52 -5.03 -0.50
N ARG A 661 48.32 -6.20 0.09
CA ARG A 661 49.20 -7.37 -0.07
C ARG A 661 49.02 -8.07 -1.42
N TYR A 662 47.77 -8.26 -1.86
CA TYR A 662 47.45 -9.12 -3.01
C TYR A 662 47.08 -8.38 -4.30
N LEU A 663 46.70 -7.10 -4.18
CA LEU A 663 46.34 -6.22 -5.31
C LEU A 663 47.04 -4.84 -5.20
N PRO A 664 48.38 -4.79 -5.07
CA PRO A 664 49.12 -3.55 -4.81
C PRO A 664 48.97 -2.51 -5.92
N THR A 665 48.87 -1.22 -5.57
CA THR A 665 48.67 -0.10 -6.51
C THR A 665 49.87 0.19 -7.42
N ALA A 666 51.09 -0.16 -6.99
CA ALA A 666 52.32 -0.07 -7.78
C ALA A 666 52.58 -1.37 -8.59
N ASN A 667 53.43 -1.29 -9.64
CA ASN A 667 53.90 -2.47 -10.36
C ASN A 667 54.45 -3.50 -9.35
N PRO A 668 54.17 -4.81 -9.53
CA PRO A 668 54.70 -5.83 -8.64
C PRO A 668 56.24 -5.72 -8.62
N PRO A 669 56.90 -5.90 -7.47
CA PRO A 669 58.36 -5.89 -7.42
C PRO A 669 58.91 -6.86 -8.47
N THR A 670 59.85 -6.38 -9.29
CA THR A 670 60.49 -7.13 -10.38
C THR A 670 61.44 -8.23 -9.90
N ALA A 671 61.65 -8.33 -8.58
CA ALA A 671 62.33 -9.46 -7.95
C ALA A 671 61.28 -10.53 -7.63
N ALA A 672 61.41 -11.70 -8.26
CA ALA A 672 60.56 -12.85 -7.96
C ALA A 672 60.67 -13.20 -6.46
N PRO A 673 59.62 -13.05 -5.64
CA PRO A 673 59.63 -13.69 -4.33
C PRO A 673 59.74 -15.19 -4.58
N THR A 674 60.63 -15.87 -3.87
CA THR A 674 60.59 -17.33 -3.84
C THR A 674 59.20 -17.73 -3.35
N SER A 675 58.62 -18.78 -3.91
CA SER A 675 57.21 -19.17 -3.74
C SER A 675 56.75 -19.42 -2.28
N ALA A 676 57.65 -19.30 -1.30
CA ALA A 676 57.41 -19.44 0.13
C ALA A 676 56.97 -18.13 0.84
N ASP A 677 57.26 -16.94 0.29
CA ASP A 677 57.11 -15.66 1.04
C ASP A 677 55.85 -14.83 0.67
N GLY A 678 55.13 -15.18 -0.41
CA GLY A 678 53.93 -14.43 -0.84
C GLY A 678 53.54 -14.63 -2.32
N PRO A 679 52.59 -13.84 -2.85
CA PRO A 679 52.15 -13.95 -4.23
C PRO A 679 53.27 -13.57 -5.21
N THR A 680 53.45 -14.36 -6.27
CA THR A 680 54.38 -14.00 -7.36
C THR A 680 53.81 -12.89 -8.24
N ALA A 681 54.62 -12.33 -9.14
CA ALA A 681 54.13 -11.37 -10.14
C ALA A 681 53.06 -12.00 -11.06
N ALA A 682 53.21 -13.28 -11.40
CA ALA A 682 52.23 -14.04 -12.19
C ALA A 682 50.92 -14.24 -11.40
N ASP A 683 51.00 -14.56 -10.11
CA ASP A 683 49.82 -14.69 -9.25
C ASP A 683 49.07 -13.37 -9.13
N THR A 684 49.80 -12.27 -8.92
CA THR A 684 49.22 -10.92 -8.84
C THR A 684 48.51 -10.54 -10.15
N GLN A 685 49.10 -10.88 -11.29
CA GLN A 685 48.47 -10.65 -12.60
C GLN A 685 47.20 -11.51 -12.78
N ALA A 686 47.22 -12.77 -12.30
CA ALA A 686 46.04 -13.63 -12.30
C ALA A 686 44.92 -13.08 -11.39
N TYR A 687 45.26 -12.55 -10.21
CA TYR A 687 44.30 -11.90 -9.32
C TYR A 687 43.71 -10.64 -9.93
N LEU A 688 44.50 -9.85 -10.66
CA LEU A 688 44.01 -8.67 -11.39
C LEU A 688 43.08 -9.05 -12.55
N ALA A 689 43.41 -10.09 -13.31
CA ALA A 689 42.54 -10.60 -14.36
C ALA A 689 41.21 -11.12 -13.79
N ARG A 690 41.25 -11.78 -12.63
CA ARG A 690 40.02 -12.19 -11.92
C ARG A 690 39.24 -11.01 -11.36
N LEU A 691 39.90 -10.01 -10.79
CA LEU A 691 39.25 -8.80 -10.30
C LEU A 691 38.48 -8.12 -11.43
N LEU A 692 39.10 -8.03 -12.61
CA LEU A 692 38.46 -7.52 -13.81
C LEU A 692 37.20 -8.31 -14.15
N ALA A 693 37.30 -9.64 -14.22
CA ALA A 693 36.16 -10.51 -14.49
C ALA A 693 35.05 -10.39 -13.42
N PHE A 694 35.43 -10.28 -12.15
CA PHE A 694 34.51 -10.15 -11.01
C PHE A 694 33.75 -8.82 -11.02
N VAL A 695 34.43 -7.72 -11.35
CA VAL A 695 33.80 -6.40 -11.47
C VAL A 695 32.93 -6.32 -12.72
N GLN A 696 33.37 -6.93 -13.82
CA GLN A 696 32.59 -7.04 -15.06
C GLN A 696 31.32 -7.87 -14.87
N SER A 697 31.38 -8.96 -14.08
CA SER A 697 30.19 -9.76 -13.81
C SER A 697 29.15 -8.98 -13.00
N ARG A 698 29.57 -8.05 -12.12
CA ARG A 698 28.70 -7.23 -11.24
C ARG A 698 28.15 -5.94 -11.88
N GLY A 699 28.02 -5.90 -13.20
CA GLY A 699 27.32 -4.82 -13.91
C GLY A 699 28.04 -3.45 -13.93
N GLY A 700 29.35 -3.41 -13.66
CA GLY A 700 30.13 -2.18 -13.81
C GLY A 700 30.19 -1.68 -15.27
N PRO A 701 30.40 -0.37 -15.52
CA PRO A 701 30.65 0.14 -16.88
C PRO A 701 31.85 -0.60 -17.48
N LEU A 702 31.92 -0.73 -18.81
CA LEU A 702 32.96 -1.46 -19.56
C LEU A 702 34.37 -1.17 -18.98
N VAL A 703 34.82 -2.04 -18.08
CA VAL A 703 36.10 -1.91 -17.41
C VAL A 703 37.14 -2.52 -18.35
N VAL A 704 38.06 -1.71 -18.85
CA VAL A 704 39.08 -2.13 -19.83
C VAL A 704 40.50 -2.15 -19.26
N GLY A 705 40.68 -1.86 -17.97
CA GLY A 705 42.00 -1.90 -17.32
C GLY A 705 41.99 -2.03 -15.79
N ALA A 706 43.14 -2.41 -15.23
CA ALA A 706 43.31 -2.73 -13.81
C ALA A 706 43.01 -1.56 -12.85
N ALA A 707 43.33 -0.32 -13.24
CA ALA A 707 43.04 0.87 -12.43
C ALA A 707 41.52 1.12 -12.31
N GLN A 708 40.80 0.99 -13.42
CA GLN A 708 39.34 1.12 -13.45
C GLN A 708 38.67 -0.04 -12.68
N ALA A 709 39.20 -1.25 -12.80
CA ALA A 709 38.71 -2.42 -12.06
C ALA A 709 38.82 -2.21 -10.55
N ARG A 710 39.94 -1.66 -10.06
CA ARG A 710 40.14 -1.33 -8.64
C ARG A 710 39.19 -0.24 -8.16
N GLN A 711 38.98 0.80 -8.96
CA GLN A 711 38.04 1.88 -8.63
C GLN A 711 36.61 1.37 -8.54
N ALA A 712 36.17 0.58 -9.52
CA ALA A 712 34.85 -0.02 -9.51
C ALA A 712 34.70 -1.03 -8.37
N PHE A 713 35.72 -1.84 -8.10
CA PHE A 713 35.75 -2.74 -6.94
C PHE A 713 35.61 -1.99 -5.62
N ALA A 714 36.27 -0.84 -5.45
CA ALA A 714 36.17 -0.03 -4.24
C ALA A 714 34.74 0.48 -3.96
N ASN A 715 33.91 0.63 -5.00
CA ASN A 715 32.52 1.04 -4.90
C ASN A 715 31.55 -0.11 -4.61
N LEU A 716 32.01 -1.37 -4.65
CA LEU A 716 31.18 -2.52 -4.30
C LEU A 716 30.92 -2.58 -2.78
N PRO A 717 29.79 -3.19 -2.35
CA PRO A 717 29.53 -3.47 -0.95
C PRO A 717 30.69 -4.21 -0.27
N LEU A 718 30.90 -3.97 1.02
CA LEU A 718 31.99 -4.59 1.79
C LEU A 718 31.95 -6.13 1.68
N GLU A 719 30.75 -6.69 1.73
CA GLU A 719 30.45 -8.11 1.64
C GLU A 719 30.90 -8.70 0.29
N ALA A 720 30.61 -8.01 -0.82
CA ALA A 720 31.04 -8.43 -2.15
C ALA A 720 32.57 -8.37 -2.31
N ARG A 721 33.20 -7.32 -1.78
CA ARG A 721 34.67 -7.19 -1.81
C ARG A 721 35.35 -8.26 -0.96
N TRP A 722 34.74 -8.61 0.18
CA TRP A 722 35.22 -9.68 1.04
C TRP A 722 35.18 -11.04 0.35
N LEU A 723 34.08 -11.38 -0.33
CA LEU A 723 33.95 -12.62 -1.11
C LEU A 723 35.05 -12.76 -2.15
N PHE A 724 35.35 -11.68 -2.88
CA PHE A 724 36.47 -11.68 -3.82
C PHE A 724 37.80 -12.00 -3.12
N MET A 725 38.09 -11.35 -1.99
CA MET A 725 39.33 -11.58 -1.25
C MET A 725 39.42 -12.97 -0.64
N GLN A 726 38.29 -13.57 -0.27
CA GLN A 726 38.24 -14.96 0.16
C GLN A 726 38.62 -15.92 -0.98
N SER A 727 38.23 -15.62 -2.23
CA SER A 727 38.69 -16.39 -3.39
C SER A 727 40.21 -16.32 -3.59
N VAL A 728 40.82 -15.15 -3.32
CA VAL A 728 42.27 -14.96 -3.37
C VAL A 728 42.95 -15.76 -2.25
N LEU A 729 42.41 -15.71 -1.03
CA LEU A 729 42.91 -16.51 0.10
C LEU A 729 42.89 -18.01 -0.23
N PHE A 730 41.81 -18.53 -0.80
CA PHE A 730 41.74 -19.95 -1.18
C PHE A 730 42.78 -20.35 -2.21
N ASP A 731 43.13 -19.46 -3.14
CA ASP A 731 44.20 -19.73 -4.10
C ASP A 731 45.57 -19.72 -3.46
N GLU A 732 45.82 -18.81 -2.52
CA GLU A 732 47.05 -18.80 -1.72
C GLU A 732 47.21 -20.11 -0.93
N LEU A 733 46.13 -20.59 -0.30
CA LEU A 733 46.10 -21.87 0.41
C LEU A 733 46.33 -23.06 -0.53
N ARG A 734 45.69 -23.08 -1.71
CA ARG A 734 45.89 -24.14 -2.72
C ARG A 734 47.30 -24.12 -3.29
N ALA A 735 47.84 -22.94 -3.59
CA ALA A 735 49.20 -22.78 -4.11
C ALA A 735 50.21 -23.26 -3.08
N SER A 736 50.06 -22.85 -1.82
CA SER A 736 50.88 -23.31 -0.70
C SER A 736 50.81 -24.84 -0.53
N GLY A 737 49.61 -25.43 -0.59
CA GLY A 737 49.44 -26.89 -0.52
C GLY A 737 50.08 -27.65 -1.68
N ARG A 738 49.95 -27.14 -2.92
CA ARG A 738 50.60 -27.74 -4.11
C ARG A 738 52.12 -27.70 -4.02
N LEU A 739 52.68 -26.57 -3.57
CA LEU A 739 54.12 -26.42 -3.36
C LEU A 739 54.61 -27.38 -2.29
N ALA A 740 53.92 -27.46 -1.15
CA ALA A 740 54.28 -28.37 -0.06
C ALA A 740 54.20 -29.85 -0.49
N ALA A 741 53.21 -30.21 -1.32
CA ALA A 741 53.08 -31.56 -1.87
C ALA A 741 54.23 -31.93 -2.83
N ALA A 742 54.82 -30.97 -3.52
CA ALA A 742 55.95 -31.16 -4.43
C ALA A 742 57.32 -31.15 -3.73
N SER A 743 57.39 -30.78 -2.45
CA SER A 743 58.62 -30.64 -1.66
C SER A 743 58.76 -31.70 -0.57
N ALA A 744 59.96 -31.84 0.01
CA ALA A 744 60.26 -32.74 1.12
C ALA A 744 61.10 -32.06 2.22
N GLY A 745 61.04 -32.58 3.46
CA GLY A 745 61.80 -32.05 4.59
C GLY A 745 61.52 -30.57 4.88
N ALA A 746 62.56 -29.80 5.17
CA ALA A 746 62.44 -28.37 5.51
C ALA A 746 61.82 -27.51 4.39
N GLU A 747 61.98 -27.90 3.12
CA GLU A 747 61.38 -27.18 1.98
C GLU A 747 59.85 -27.30 1.97
N ARG A 748 59.32 -28.46 2.44
CA ARG A 748 57.87 -28.65 2.60
C ARG A 748 57.31 -27.74 3.69
N GLU A 749 58.01 -27.62 4.81
CA GLU A 749 57.61 -26.73 5.91
C GLU A 749 57.62 -25.27 5.48
N ALA A 750 58.67 -24.85 4.75
CA ALA A 750 58.75 -23.50 4.17
C ALA A 750 57.63 -23.22 3.16
N ALA A 751 57.22 -24.22 2.36
CA ALA A 751 56.13 -24.08 1.39
C ALA A 751 54.75 -23.82 2.03
N TYR A 752 54.53 -24.26 3.28
CA TYR A 752 53.33 -23.91 4.04
C TYR A 752 53.32 -22.43 4.50
N GLY A 753 54.49 -21.77 4.53
CA GLY A 753 54.64 -20.37 4.93
C GLY A 753 53.75 -19.41 4.13
N ARG A 754 53.58 -19.65 2.83
CA ARG A 754 52.68 -18.88 1.95
C ARG A 754 51.23 -18.89 2.45
N GLY A 755 50.71 -20.06 2.80
CA GLY A 755 49.35 -20.21 3.34
C GLY A 755 49.22 -19.61 4.75
N PHE A 756 50.21 -19.84 5.62
CA PHE A 756 50.22 -19.28 6.97
C PHE A 756 50.33 -17.76 6.99
N ALA A 757 50.96 -17.13 5.99
CA ALA A 757 51.00 -15.68 5.84
C ALA A 757 49.70 -15.10 5.25
N ALA A 758 48.94 -15.90 4.50
CA ALA A 758 47.69 -15.48 3.87
C ALA A 758 46.50 -15.44 4.84
N LEU A 759 46.42 -16.40 5.76
CA LEU A 759 45.37 -16.45 6.78
C LEU A 759 45.25 -15.16 7.63
N PRO A 760 46.31 -14.65 8.27
CA PRO A 760 46.23 -13.44 9.08
C PRO A 760 45.99 -12.17 8.26
N ALA A 761 46.18 -12.22 6.93
CA ALA A 761 45.89 -11.07 6.06
C ALA A 761 44.38 -10.81 5.94
N LEU A 762 43.54 -11.85 6.02
CA LEU A 762 42.08 -11.72 5.97
C LEU A 762 41.39 -12.06 7.31
N TYR A 763 42.06 -12.78 8.21
CA TYR A 763 41.56 -13.16 9.53
C TYR A 763 42.61 -12.88 10.61
N PRO A 764 42.86 -11.60 10.96
CA PRO A 764 43.85 -11.23 11.95
C PRO A 764 43.39 -11.63 13.36
N GLY A 765 44.27 -12.29 14.11
CA GLY A 765 44.03 -12.74 15.49
C GLY A 765 44.32 -14.22 15.70
N THR A 766 44.35 -14.65 16.96
CA THR A 766 44.45 -16.07 17.34
C THR A 766 43.06 -16.70 17.29
N GLN A 767 42.87 -17.71 16.42
CA GLN A 767 41.66 -18.55 16.24
C GLN A 767 40.30 -17.89 16.56
N PRO A 768 39.49 -17.52 15.55
CA PRO A 768 38.13 -17.04 15.79
C PRO A 768 37.32 -18.08 16.60
N ALA A 769 36.70 -17.65 17.70
CA ALA A 769 36.00 -18.51 18.67
C ALA A 769 34.59 -18.95 18.21
N GLY A 770 34.38 -19.08 16.90
CA GLY A 770 33.10 -19.44 16.31
C GLY A 770 33.06 -20.85 15.77
N ASP A 771 31.89 -21.48 15.88
CA ASP A 771 31.67 -22.86 15.46
C ASP A 771 30.53 -22.97 14.44
N ILE A 772 30.60 -23.96 13.54
CA ILE A 772 29.51 -24.35 12.65
C ILE A 772 29.00 -25.71 13.11
N ARG A 773 27.84 -25.71 13.78
CA ARG A 773 27.29 -26.92 14.42
C ARG A 773 26.13 -27.49 13.64
N MET A 774 26.13 -28.81 13.46
CA MET A 774 25.00 -29.58 12.93
C MET A 774 24.63 -30.66 13.94
N THR A 775 23.37 -30.69 14.38
CA THR A 775 22.88 -31.75 15.26
C THR A 775 22.28 -32.86 14.41
N SER A 776 22.90 -34.04 14.43
CA SER A 776 22.31 -35.23 13.82
C SER A 776 21.14 -35.74 14.68
N ARG A 777 20.04 -36.10 14.03
CA ARG A 777 19.04 -36.97 14.63
C ARG A 777 19.65 -38.39 14.67
N PRO A 778 19.58 -39.13 15.79
CA PRO A 778 19.70 -40.58 15.70
C PRO A 778 18.57 -41.05 14.79
N ILE A 779 18.93 -41.78 13.73
CA ILE A 779 18.01 -42.33 12.73
C ILE A 779 17.04 -43.30 13.40
#